data_AF-A0A2H4SB86-F1
#
_entry.id   AF-A0A2H4SB86-F1
#
_cell.length_a   1.000
_cell.length_b   1.000
_cell.length_c   1.000
_cell.angle_alpha   90.00
_cell.angle_beta   90.00
_cell.angle_gamma   90.00
#
_symmetry.space_group_name_H-M   'P 1'
#
loop_
_entity.id
_entity.type
_entity.pdbx_description
1 polymer ?
#
loop_
_entity_poly.entity_id
_entity_poly.type
_entity_poly.pdbx_seq_one_letter_code
_entity_poly.pdbx_strand_id
1 'polypeptide(L)'
;MLDESPDYVVLYGSDAEIKTLVTQSPRLHLNNNGVVLLSDRFIAKFYTPDCLTDTMKTIEIAQSLGIRIPKMIRAIQHPDVTFLVMERVEGQTLEDAWAGLSWYSSLRLAFQLRRFVSLMRSITSDTAGSIVTGECRSFWLEDRFGLPARATVGYVMEFLAFWTGFRSIKHEYKKSSRDHAVLKGSLDLQVKSFVLTHHDLAPRNIMVDKLGDAWLIDWDLAGYYPIYFEYASMSNFRIPESWGYFGRLRWWIVTWLAAGRYEKQSKQLWAIRTKLQRFPVGRRLNIKANVTQPRLEQALESSESSDSSLHSMMGSHSDTDGYDVIIIGAGVSGINAAYRLQTELPGCRLVILEARASIGGTWDLFRYPGIRSDSDIFSFGFAWRPWYRSELLAHGRDIKQYMVDAARDTGIDKHIRYHHKVLSANWVSKERACELLVQEPGRTEAAIYRGQFVFLGTGYYNYEQPRQTTIPGLETFQGKIIHPQFWPKDYDYTDKEMVVIGSGATAVTIVPSVAEKVKRVTMLQRSPTYMFPVASRSRVRSFLFAVLPGALMHRINRVTWILFAYLLTVWCAHYPAAVARYIRKRTVAALPAGYAWDPHFKPRYKPWEQRLCVVPDGDIFAAIRSSKAVVVTDTIETVTADAIRLSSGQRLPADVIVTATGIQLLFAGGIRFTLDGGAPLDAARKVVWNAAMIQDLPNTVFAIGYLKSGAWTLGADCAARLLIRLMREARTRGARMVTPRLDEDGGREMARRPLWGILTSTYLEGYEKAFPQTGTGIWCNRENYIKDMYAARWGDIQTGLCFEE
;
A
#
# COMPACT_ATOMS: atom_id res chain seq x y z
N MET A 1 63.65 -12.15 -42.97
CA MET A 1 62.58 -11.15 -42.89
C MET A 1 61.83 -11.41 -41.60
N LEU A 2 62.09 -10.62 -40.56
CA LEU A 2 61.30 -10.66 -39.33
C LEU A 2 59.89 -10.21 -39.72
N ASP A 3 58.89 -10.98 -39.31
CA ASP A 3 57.48 -10.72 -39.61
C ASP A 3 57.08 -9.38 -38.96
N GLU A 4 56.96 -8.31 -39.74
CA GLU A 4 56.46 -6.99 -39.29
C GLU A 4 54.93 -7.00 -39.08
N SER A 5 54.36 -8.14 -38.71
CA SER A 5 52.93 -8.24 -38.44
C SER A 5 52.58 -7.42 -37.18
N PRO A 6 51.42 -6.73 -37.16
CA PRO A 6 50.99 -5.96 -35.98
C PRO A 6 50.99 -6.78 -34.68
N ASP A 7 50.69 -8.09 -34.77
CA ASP A 7 50.74 -9.02 -33.64
C ASP A 7 52.16 -9.23 -33.10
N TYR A 8 53.16 -9.35 -33.99
CA TYR A 8 54.55 -9.50 -33.59
C TYR A 8 55.05 -8.25 -32.87
N VAL A 9 54.72 -7.05 -33.40
CA VAL A 9 55.09 -5.77 -32.77
C VAL A 9 54.46 -5.64 -31.38
N VAL A 10 53.21 -6.04 -31.19
CA VAL A 10 52.52 -6.01 -29.88
C VAL A 10 53.21 -6.92 -28.85
N LEU A 11 53.62 -8.13 -29.26
CA LEU A 11 54.16 -9.14 -28.35
C LEU A 11 55.66 -8.97 -28.06
N TYR A 12 56.44 -8.56 -29.05
CA TYR A 12 57.92 -8.60 -29.00
C TYR A 12 58.59 -7.27 -29.36
N GLY A 13 57.84 -6.29 -29.88
CA GLY A 13 58.37 -4.97 -30.22
C GLY A 13 58.77 -4.14 -29.01
N SER A 14 59.56 -3.09 -29.23
CA SER A 14 59.88 -2.06 -28.24
C SER A 14 58.67 -1.14 -27.96
N ASP A 15 58.69 -0.42 -26.84
CA ASP A 15 57.62 0.52 -26.48
C ASP A 15 57.44 1.62 -27.55
N ALA A 16 58.51 2.02 -28.24
CA ALA A 16 58.49 3.01 -29.31
C ALA A 16 57.81 2.49 -30.59
N GLU A 17 58.05 1.22 -30.95
CA GLU A 17 57.42 0.58 -32.12
C GLU A 17 55.91 0.39 -31.88
N ILE A 18 55.51 -0.03 -30.67
CA ILE A 18 54.09 -0.17 -30.32
C ILE A 18 53.40 1.19 -30.28
N LYS A 19 54.04 2.25 -29.74
CA LYS A 19 53.50 3.62 -29.78
C LYS A 19 53.23 4.07 -31.22
N THR A 20 54.16 3.78 -32.13
CA THR A 20 54.02 4.11 -33.55
C THR A 20 52.84 3.36 -34.17
N LEU A 21 52.73 2.06 -33.94
CA LEU A 21 51.62 1.22 -34.40
C LEU A 21 50.27 1.76 -33.92
N VAL A 22 50.12 2.01 -32.61
CA VAL A 22 48.88 2.53 -31.99
C VAL A 22 48.47 3.88 -32.57
N THR A 23 49.43 4.73 -32.91
CA THR A 23 49.15 6.07 -33.47
C THR A 23 48.69 6.00 -34.93
N GLN A 24 49.16 5.01 -35.69
CA GLN A 24 48.83 4.83 -37.10
C GLN A 24 47.59 3.95 -37.33
N SER A 25 47.20 3.14 -36.35
CA SER A 25 46.08 2.21 -36.44
C SER A 25 44.70 2.91 -36.45
N PRO A 26 43.69 2.30 -37.11
CA PRO A 26 42.35 2.86 -37.20
C PRO A 26 41.61 2.80 -35.86
N ARG A 27 40.81 3.83 -35.58
CA ARG A 27 39.90 3.87 -34.42
C ARG A 27 38.66 3.02 -34.67
N LEU A 28 38.22 2.27 -33.67
CA LEU A 28 37.12 1.30 -33.81
C LEU A 28 35.74 1.96 -34.03
N HIS A 29 35.52 3.18 -33.52
CA HIS A 29 34.26 3.91 -33.65
C HIS A 29 34.46 5.41 -33.90
N LEU A 30 33.67 5.98 -34.82
CA LEU A 30 33.69 7.41 -35.19
C LEU A 30 33.37 8.36 -34.01
N ASN A 31 32.71 7.87 -32.95
CA ASN A 31 32.27 8.67 -31.80
C ASN A 31 33.01 8.34 -30.49
N ASN A 32 33.96 7.39 -30.48
CA ASN A 32 34.69 7.01 -29.26
C ASN A 32 36.21 7.10 -29.50
N ASN A 33 36.81 8.23 -29.11
CA ASN A 33 38.19 8.58 -29.41
C ASN A 33 39.25 7.80 -28.61
N GLY A 34 38.86 6.86 -27.74
CA GLY A 34 39.74 6.23 -26.76
C GLY A 34 40.25 4.82 -27.10
N VAL A 35 39.73 4.13 -28.13
CA VAL A 35 40.07 2.71 -28.42
C VAL A 35 40.50 2.52 -29.89
N VAL A 36 41.62 1.83 -30.08
CA VAL A 36 42.28 1.59 -31.37
C VAL A 36 42.38 0.09 -31.63
N LEU A 37 42.10 -0.32 -32.87
CA LEU A 37 42.26 -1.70 -33.32
C LEU A 37 43.68 -1.89 -33.85
N LEU A 38 44.49 -2.72 -33.19
CA LEU A 38 45.86 -3.00 -33.63
C LEU A 38 45.89 -4.19 -34.59
N SER A 39 45.07 -5.20 -34.31
CA SER A 39 44.91 -6.40 -35.14
C SER A 39 43.57 -7.08 -34.82
N ASP A 40 43.28 -8.21 -35.46
CA ASP A 40 42.11 -9.03 -35.11
C ASP A 40 42.15 -9.55 -33.67
N ARG A 41 43.35 -9.60 -33.05
CA ARG A 41 43.59 -10.14 -31.71
C ARG A 41 43.80 -9.08 -30.64
N PHE A 42 44.28 -7.89 -30.98
CA PHE A 42 44.68 -6.88 -29.99
C PHE A 42 44.03 -5.52 -30.21
N ILE A 43 43.68 -4.88 -29.10
CA ILE A 43 43.22 -3.49 -29.05
C ILE A 43 44.08 -2.69 -28.09
N ALA A 44 44.20 -1.39 -28.33
CA ALA A 44 44.78 -0.43 -27.40
C ALA A 44 43.71 0.54 -26.92
N LYS A 45 43.70 0.83 -25.62
CA LYS A 45 42.85 1.87 -25.02
C LYS A 45 43.70 2.93 -24.34
N PHE A 46 43.43 4.20 -24.63
CA PHE A 46 44.13 5.35 -24.06
C PHE A 46 43.63 5.68 -22.65
N TYR A 47 44.55 6.08 -21.78
CA TYR A 47 44.29 6.41 -20.38
C TYR A 47 45.04 7.68 -19.96
N THR A 48 44.56 8.36 -18.92
CA THR A 48 45.40 9.25 -18.13
C THR A 48 46.31 8.41 -17.21
N PRO A 49 47.51 8.89 -16.84
CA PRO A 49 48.44 8.14 -16.00
C PRO A 49 47.81 7.65 -14.69
N ASP A 50 47.05 8.50 -14.00
CA ASP A 50 46.40 8.18 -12.72
C ASP A 50 45.27 7.14 -12.86
N CYS A 51 44.58 7.11 -14.01
CA CYS A 51 43.54 6.12 -14.28
C CYS A 51 44.11 4.76 -14.66
N LEU A 52 45.26 4.72 -15.33
CA LEU A 52 45.86 3.47 -15.79
C LEU A 52 46.23 2.56 -14.61
N THR A 53 46.88 3.12 -13.57
CA THR A 53 47.33 2.33 -12.42
C THR A 53 46.16 1.74 -11.62
N ASP A 54 45.11 2.54 -11.38
CA ASP A 54 43.87 2.07 -10.73
C ASP A 54 43.16 0.97 -11.55
N THR A 55 43.09 1.17 -12.86
CA THR A 55 42.43 0.22 -13.78
C THR A 55 43.19 -1.11 -13.84
N MET A 56 44.52 -1.08 -13.98
CA MET A 56 45.35 -2.28 -13.98
C MET A 56 45.15 -3.09 -12.69
N LYS A 57 45.17 -2.43 -11.52
CA LYS A 57 44.96 -3.11 -10.23
C LYS A 57 43.58 -3.72 -10.13
N THR A 58 42.55 -3.03 -10.62
CA THR A 58 41.18 -3.55 -10.66
C THR A 58 41.07 -4.78 -11.55
N ILE A 59 41.66 -4.75 -12.75
CA ILE A 59 41.67 -5.87 -13.68
C ILE A 59 42.39 -7.08 -13.08
N GLU A 60 43.54 -6.88 -12.41
CA GLU A 60 44.24 -7.96 -11.69
C GLU A 60 43.34 -8.61 -10.62
N ILE A 61 42.64 -7.80 -9.83
CA ILE A 61 41.71 -8.28 -8.79
C ILE A 61 40.55 -9.05 -9.44
N ALA A 62 39.93 -8.51 -10.48
CA ALA A 62 38.84 -9.17 -11.20
C ALA A 62 39.27 -10.49 -11.84
N GLN A 63 40.49 -10.56 -12.40
CA GLN A 63 41.12 -11.80 -12.88
C GLN A 63 41.30 -12.82 -11.75
N SER A 64 41.80 -12.40 -10.58
CA SER A 64 41.99 -13.28 -9.42
C SER A 64 40.68 -13.85 -8.88
N LEU A 65 39.57 -13.12 -9.04
CA LEU A 65 38.22 -13.57 -8.69
C LEU A 65 37.61 -14.54 -9.71
N GLY A 66 38.28 -14.77 -10.85
CA GLY A 66 37.75 -15.59 -11.95
C GLY A 66 36.64 -14.92 -12.75
N ILE A 67 36.60 -13.57 -12.77
CA ILE A 67 35.70 -12.82 -13.63
C ILE A 67 36.27 -12.81 -15.05
N ARG A 68 35.42 -13.08 -16.05
CA ARG A 68 35.84 -13.05 -17.45
C ARG A 68 36.03 -11.62 -17.93
N ILE A 69 37.27 -11.26 -18.20
CA ILE A 69 37.69 -9.93 -18.65
C ILE A 69 38.83 -10.07 -19.68
N PRO A 70 39.06 -9.06 -20.53
CA PRO A 70 40.17 -9.08 -21.49
C PRO A 70 41.52 -9.28 -20.80
N LYS A 71 42.40 -10.09 -21.39
CA LYS A 71 43.77 -10.25 -20.87
C LYS A 71 44.59 -9.01 -21.17
N MET A 72 45.24 -8.46 -20.15
CA MET A 72 46.20 -7.38 -20.33
C MET A 72 47.50 -7.93 -20.92
N ILE A 73 47.99 -7.29 -21.98
CA ILE A 73 49.24 -7.68 -22.64
C ILE A 73 50.37 -6.77 -22.19
N ARG A 74 50.19 -5.45 -22.36
CA ARG A 74 51.24 -4.47 -22.08
C ARG A 74 50.65 -3.10 -21.75
N ALA A 75 51.19 -2.45 -20.74
CA ALA A 75 50.86 -1.07 -20.38
C ALA A 75 52.05 -0.18 -20.73
N ILE A 76 51.83 0.90 -21.47
CA ILE A 76 52.89 1.83 -21.89
C ILE A 76 52.55 3.22 -21.36
N GLN A 77 53.47 3.78 -20.57
CA GLN A 77 53.42 5.15 -20.06
C GLN A 77 54.54 5.96 -20.71
N HIS A 78 54.18 6.87 -21.62
CA HIS A 78 55.08 7.85 -22.22
C HIS A 78 54.63 9.27 -21.83
N PRO A 79 55.53 10.26 -21.72
CA PRO A 79 55.16 11.65 -21.43
C PRO A 79 54.00 12.22 -22.25
N ASP A 80 53.91 11.85 -23.54
CA ASP A 80 52.89 12.37 -24.46
C ASP A 80 51.63 11.50 -24.52
N VAL A 81 51.71 10.22 -24.15
CA VAL A 81 50.63 9.26 -24.35
C VAL A 81 50.75 8.06 -23.42
N THR A 82 49.62 7.67 -22.84
CA THR A 82 49.53 6.49 -21.97
C THR A 82 48.41 5.59 -22.49
N PHE A 83 48.68 4.30 -22.66
CA PHE A 83 47.69 3.33 -23.15
C PHE A 83 47.93 1.91 -22.62
N LEU A 84 46.86 1.11 -22.65
CA LEU A 84 46.86 -0.30 -22.27
C LEU A 84 46.49 -1.15 -23.49
N VAL A 85 47.38 -2.09 -23.84
CA VAL A 85 47.15 -3.10 -24.88
C VAL A 85 46.54 -4.35 -24.24
N MET A 86 45.44 -4.83 -24.80
CA MET A 86 44.70 -5.99 -24.31
C MET A 86 44.19 -6.87 -25.45
N GLU A 87 43.89 -8.12 -25.13
CA GLU A 87 43.23 -9.03 -26.07
C GLU A 87 41.84 -8.53 -26.44
N ARG A 88 41.49 -8.65 -27.72
CA ARG A 88 40.17 -8.35 -28.23
C ARG A 88 39.22 -9.49 -27.90
N VAL A 89 38.12 -9.19 -27.23
CA VAL A 89 37.04 -10.16 -27.00
C VAL A 89 36.23 -10.31 -28.30
N GLU A 90 36.23 -11.52 -28.87
CA GLU A 90 35.39 -11.84 -30.04
C GLU A 90 33.91 -11.91 -29.63
N GLY A 91 33.09 -10.97 -30.11
CA GLY A 91 31.66 -10.97 -29.80
C GLY A 91 30.96 -9.67 -30.21
N GLN A 92 29.74 -9.51 -29.74
CA GLN A 92 28.97 -8.26 -29.82
C GLN A 92 28.74 -7.70 -28.43
N THR A 93 28.52 -6.39 -28.33
CA THR A 93 28.05 -5.81 -27.07
C THR A 93 26.68 -6.38 -26.72
N LEU A 94 26.38 -6.49 -25.43
CA LEU A 94 25.08 -6.93 -24.98
C LEU A 94 24.00 -5.93 -25.43
N GLU A 95 24.34 -4.64 -25.54
CA GLU A 95 23.45 -3.60 -26.06
C GLU A 95 22.89 -3.94 -27.45
N ASP A 96 23.76 -4.37 -28.36
CA ASP A 96 23.42 -4.72 -29.74
C ASP A 96 22.76 -6.11 -29.84
N ALA A 97 23.30 -7.08 -29.13
CA ALA A 97 22.80 -8.47 -29.18
C ALA A 97 21.43 -8.63 -28.49
N TRP A 98 21.07 -7.75 -27.55
CA TRP A 98 19.94 -7.95 -26.63
C TRP A 98 18.61 -8.24 -27.32
N ALA A 99 18.32 -7.51 -28.39
CA ALA A 99 17.06 -7.62 -29.11
C ALA A 99 16.85 -9.02 -29.72
N GLY A 100 17.93 -9.66 -30.17
CA GLY A 100 17.92 -11.01 -30.75
C GLY A 100 17.99 -12.15 -29.73
N LEU A 101 18.27 -11.88 -28.45
CA LEU A 101 18.41 -12.93 -27.44
C LEU A 101 17.06 -13.53 -27.00
N SER A 102 17.04 -14.85 -26.86
CA SER A 102 15.92 -15.58 -26.27
C SER A 102 15.79 -15.32 -24.76
N TRP A 103 14.62 -15.61 -24.18
CA TRP A 103 14.42 -15.55 -22.72
C TRP A 103 15.37 -16.44 -21.94
N TYR A 104 15.65 -17.65 -22.46
CA TYR A 104 16.58 -18.58 -21.83
C TYR A 104 17.99 -18.00 -21.79
N SER A 105 18.47 -17.44 -22.92
CA SER A 105 19.79 -16.80 -23.01
C SER A 105 19.90 -15.59 -22.08
N SER A 106 18.86 -14.75 -21.99
CA SER A 106 18.82 -13.63 -21.06
C SER A 106 18.88 -14.06 -19.59
N LEU A 107 18.18 -15.13 -19.20
CA LEU A 107 18.24 -15.66 -17.84
C LEU A 107 19.61 -16.27 -17.54
N ARG A 108 20.19 -17.03 -18.48
CA ARG A 108 21.56 -17.56 -18.35
C ARG A 108 22.57 -16.43 -18.12
N LEU A 109 22.49 -15.34 -18.89
CA LEU A 109 23.32 -14.16 -18.70
C LEU A 109 23.09 -13.50 -17.33
N ALA A 110 21.85 -13.41 -16.87
CA ALA A 110 21.54 -12.86 -15.54
C ALA A 110 22.24 -13.62 -14.41
N PHE A 111 22.29 -14.95 -14.48
CA PHE A 111 23.01 -15.76 -13.49
C PHE A 111 24.53 -15.62 -13.58
N GLN A 112 25.09 -15.47 -14.78
CA GLN A 112 26.51 -15.17 -14.95
C GLN A 112 26.87 -13.81 -14.33
N LEU A 113 26.09 -12.77 -14.64
CA LEU A 113 26.28 -11.43 -14.07
C LEU A 113 26.08 -11.45 -12.55
N ARG A 114 25.10 -12.20 -12.03
CA ARG A 114 24.90 -12.39 -10.59
C ARG A 114 26.15 -12.98 -9.94
N ARG A 115 26.77 -13.98 -10.56
CA ARG A 115 28.01 -14.57 -10.06
C ARG A 115 29.13 -13.52 -10.03
N PHE A 116 29.34 -12.75 -11.10
CA PHE A 116 30.36 -11.70 -11.13
C PHE A 116 30.12 -10.62 -10.07
N VAL A 117 28.89 -10.11 -9.96
CA VAL A 117 28.52 -9.11 -8.95
C VAL A 117 28.71 -9.67 -7.54
N SER A 118 28.38 -10.94 -7.29
CA SER A 118 28.62 -11.57 -5.99
C SER A 118 30.11 -11.71 -5.67
N LEU A 119 30.94 -12.02 -6.66
CA LEU A 119 32.39 -12.12 -6.49
C LEU A 119 33.00 -10.76 -6.18
N MET A 120 32.63 -9.71 -6.92
CA MET A 120 33.10 -8.35 -6.62
C MET A 120 32.68 -7.92 -5.21
N ARG A 121 31.42 -8.18 -4.83
CA ARG A 121 30.89 -7.84 -3.49
C ARG A 121 31.57 -8.57 -2.33
N SER A 122 32.32 -9.63 -2.59
CA SER A 122 33.09 -10.32 -1.56
C SER A 122 34.29 -9.49 -1.07
N ILE A 123 34.74 -8.51 -1.86
CA ILE A 123 35.81 -7.59 -1.49
C ILE A 123 35.19 -6.32 -0.92
N THR A 124 35.54 -5.99 0.33
CA THR A 124 35.03 -4.84 1.06
C THR A 124 36.12 -3.82 1.38
N SER A 125 35.72 -2.57 1.61
CA SER A 125 36.59 -1.47 2.04
C SER A 125 35.84 -0.54 2.99
N ASP A 126 36.57 0.08 3.91
CA ASP A 126 36.05 1.09 4.84
C ASP A 126 35.98 2.49 4.21
N THR A 127 36.70 2.69 3.10
CA THR A 127 36.77 3.96 2.37
C THR A 127 36.29 3.80 0.93
N ALA A 128 35.59 4.81 0.43
CA ALA A 128 35.11 4.89 -0.95
C ALA A 128 36.18 5.42 -1.90
N GLY A 129 36.05 5.03 -3.18
CA GLY A 129 36.90 5.50 -4.27
C GLY A 129 37.60 4.37 -5.03
N SER A 130 38.50 4.74 -5.93
CA SER A 130 39.33 3.82 -6.70
C SER A 130 40.28 3.00 -5.80
N ILE A 131 40.84 1.93 -6.35
CA ILE A 131 41.57 0.93 -5.57
C ILE A 131 42.93 1.43 -5.06
N VAL A 132 43.68 2.18 -5.87
CA VAL A 132 45.04 2.62 -5.51
C VAL A 132 45.01 4.06 -5.01
N THR A 133 44.50 4.98 -5.83
CA THR A 133 44.51 6.41 -5.51
C THR A 133 43.45 6.78 -4.47
N GLY A 134 42.36 6.01 -4.37
CA GLY A 134 41.24 6.29 -3.49
C GLY A 134 40.36 7.44 -3.99
N GLU A 135 40.61 7.97 -5.20
CA GLU A 135 39.81 9.05 -5.75
C GLU A 135 38.37 8.59 -6.02
N CYS A 136 37.40 9.40 -5.60
CA CYS A 136 35.98 9.11 -5.80
C CYS A 136 35.53 9.46 -7.23
N ARG A 137 35.93 8.64 -8.20
CA ARG A 137 35.54 8.77 -9.62
C ARG A 137 34.17 8.12 -9.84
N SER A 138 33.10 8.89 -9.62
CA SER A 138 31.74 8.34 -9.58
C SER A 138 30.66 9.22 -10.18
N PHE A 139 29.94 8.68 -11.16
CA PHE A 139 28.79 9.34 -11.79
C PHE A 139 27.71 9.78 -10.77
N TRP A 140 27.60 9.07 -9.65
CA TRP A 140 26.59 9.32 -8.61
C TRP A 140 27.05 10.28 -7.50
N LEU A 141 28.36 10.47 -7.33
CA LEU A 141 28.95 11.26 -6.23
C LEU A 141 29.72 12.50 -6.70
N GLU A 142 29.54 12.89 -7.97
CA GLU A 142 30.27 14.00 -8.57
C GLU A 142 29.48 15.31 -8.52
N ASP A 143 29.97 16.24 -7.69
CA ASP A 143 29.58 17.65 -7.68
C ASP A 143 30.82 18.54 -7.97
N ARG A 144 30.66 19.87 -7.94
CA ARG A 144 31.80 20.77 -8.25
C ARG A 144 32.99 20.65 -7.28
N PHE A 145 32.77 20.17 -6.06
CA PHE A 145 33.80 20.13 -5.02
C PHE A 145 34.42 18.74 -4.85
N GLY A 146 33.76 17.68 -5.32
CA GLY A 146 34.24 16.30 -5.22
C GLY A 146 34.29 15.76 -3.78
N LEU A 147 34.31 14.44 -3.62
CA LEU A 147 34.63 13.84 -2.32
C LEU A 147 36.15 13.72 -2.17
N PRO A 148 36.70 13.83 -0.95
CA PRO A 148 38.12 13.59 -0.72
C PRO A 148 38.47 12.15 -1.11
N ALA A 149 39.73 11.93 -1.48
CA ALA A 149 40.23 10.58 -1.70
C ALA A 149 40.09 9.75 -0.42
N ARG A 150 39.70 8.48 -0.57
CA ARG A 150 39.42 7.54 0.54
C ARG A 150 38.35 8.07 1.49
N ALA A 151 37.27 8.63 0.96
CA ALA A 151 36.16 9.15 1.74
C ALA A 151 35.55 8.06 2.63
N THR A 152 35.41 8.32 3.93
CA THR A 152 34.80 7.39 4.88
C THR A 152 33.29 7.26 4.65
N VAL A 153 32.67 6.25 5.27
CA VAL A 153 31.21 6.06 5.29
C VAL A 153 30.49 7.36 5.70
N GLY A 154 30.99 8.05 6.72
CA GLY A 154 30.42 9.32 7.20
C GLY A 154 30.37 10.40 6.13
N TYR A 155 31.46 10.60 5.38
CA TYR A 155 31.52 11.59 4.30
C TYR A 155 30.54 11.29 3.16
N VAL A 156 30.42 10.02 2.77
CA VAL A 156 29.47 9.61 1.72
C VAL A 156 28.03 9.77 2.19
N MET A 157 27.74 9.41 3.43
CA MET A 157 26.41 9.58 4.05
C MET A 157 26.01 11.05 4.14
N GLU A 158 26.94 11.93 4.52
CA GLU A 158 26.73 13.37 4.55
C GLU A 158 26.37 13.90 3.15
N PHE A 159 27.15 13.51 2.14
CA PHE A 159 26.90 13.90 0.76
C PHE A 159 25.49 13.51 0.31
N LEU A 160 25.11 12.24 0.51
CA LEU A 160 23.80 11.73 0.12
C LEU A 160 22.66 12.41 0.88
N ALA A 161 22.82 12.64 2.19
CA ALA A 161 21.81 13.30 3.02
C ALA A 161 21.60 14.76 2.62
N PHE A 162 22.67 15.52 2.41
CA PHE A 162 22.61 16.90 1.95
C PHE A 162 21.80 17.00 0.66
N TRP A 163 22.18 16.23 -0.38
CA TRP A 163 21.51 16.31 -1.67
C TRP A 163 20.10 15.74 -1.67
N THR A 164 19.80 14.78 -0.80
CA THR A 164 18.42 14.32 -0.58
C THR A 164 17.55 15.45 -0.03
N GLY A 165 18.03 16.17 0.99
CA GLY A 165 17.32 17.29 1.62
C GLY A 165 17.34 18.61 0.84
N PHE A 166 18.26 18.76 -0.12
CA PHE A 166 18.46 19.98 -0.89
C PHE A 166 17.21 20.37 -1.69
N ARG A 167 16.70 21.59 -1.46
CA ARG A 167 15.54 22.15 -2.19
C ARG A 167 15.92 23.28 -3.15
N SER A 168 16.63 24.28 -2.65
CA SER A 168 17.11 25.43 -3.42
C SER A 168 18.22 26.16 -2.66
N ILE A 169 19.06 26.91 -3.38
CA ILE A 169 20.15 27.70 -2.78
C ILE A 169 19.62 28.69 -1.72
N LYS A 170 18.49 29.37 -1.99
CA LYS A 170 17.87 30.33 -1.06
C LYS A 170 17.36 29.67 0.21
N HIS A 171 16.86 28.44 0.12
CA HIS A 171 16.41 27.68 1.29
C HIS A 171 17.61 27.22 2.14
N GLU A 172 18.65 26.70 1.50
CA GLU A 172 19.86 26.23 2.20
C GLU A 172 20.64 27.36 2.86
N TYR A 173 20.65 28.57 2.28
CA TYR A 173 21.30 29.73 2.88
C TYR A 173 20.70 30.16 4.22
N LYS A 174 19.40 29.85 4.45
CA LYS A 174 18.69 30.22 5.69
C LYS A 174 18.89 29.21 6.83
N LYS A 175 19.50 28.05 6.57
CA LYS A 175 19.71 27.00 7.58
C LYS A 175 20.92 27.34 8.46
N SER A 176 20.81 27.07 9.76
CA SER A 176 21.93 27.16 10.70
C SER A 176 22.92 26.00 10.50
N SER A 177 24.15 26.11 11.02
CA SER A 177 25.11 25.00 10.99
C SER A 177 24.58 23.73 11.67
N ARG A 178 23.72 23.87 12.69
CA ARG A 178 23.06 22.74 13.35
C ARG A 178 22.01 22.08 12.44
N ASP A 179 21.27 22.86 11.66
CA ASP A 179 20.29 22.34 10.70
C ASP A 179 20.95 21.60 9.53
N HIS A 180 22.17 21.99 9.15
CA HIS A 180 22.99 21.29 8.17
C HIS A 180 23.59 19.98 8.70
N ALA A 181 23.80 19.88 10.03
CA ALA A 181 24.35 18.69 10.68
C ALA A 181 23.31 17.58 10.92
N VAL A 182 22.01 17.90 10.93
CA VAL A 182 20.97 16.89 11.10
C VAL A 182 20.79 16.09 9.80
N LEU A 183 21.05 14.77 9.86
CA LEU A 183 20.72 13.83 8.79
C LEU A 183 19.20 13.72 8.60
N LYS A 184 18.62 14.65 7.84
CA LYS A 184 17.28 14.46 7.25
C LYS A 184 17.41 13.62 5.98
N GLY A 185 17.81 12.37 6.15
CA GLY A 185 17.99 11.39 5.08
C GLY A 185 16.91 10.32 5.12
N SER A 186 16.47 9.86 3.95
CA SER A 186 15.64 8.65 3.86
C SER A 186 16.46 7.46 4.40
N LEU A 187 15.84 6.64 5.25
CA LEU A 187 16.39 5.38 5.79
C LEU A 187 16.91 4.40 4.71
N ASP A 188 16.66 4.67 3.42
CA ASP A 188 16.91 3.74 2.32
C ASP A 188 18.31 3.84 1.71
N LEU A 189 19.03 4.96 1.89
CA LEU A 189 20.41 5.18 1.38
C LEU A 189 21.50 4.95 2.43
N GLN A 190 21.23 4.11 3.43
CA GLN A 190 22.25 3.79 4.44
C GLN A 190 23.43 3.03 3.83
N VAL A 191 24.63 3.47 4.16
CA VAL A 191 25.90 2.85 3.80
C VAL A 191 26.47 2.19 5.05
N LYS A 192 26.64 0.86 5.03
CA LYS A 192 27.27 0.11 6.13
C LYS A 192 28.75 -0.12 5.87
N SER A 193 29.08 -0.49 4.64
CA SER A 193 30.43 -0.71 4.14
C SER A 193 30.45 -0.49 2.64
N PHE A 194 31.63 -0.31 2.07
CA PHE A 194 31.81 -0.26 0.62
C PHE A 194 32.23 -1.62 0.09
N VAL A 195 31.73 -1.95 -1.09
CA VAL A 195 32.05 -3.19 -1.81
C VAL A 195 32.70 -2.84 -3.13
N LEU A 196 33.55 -3.72 -3.66
CA LEU A 196 34.04 -3.54 -5.02
C LEU A 196 32.86 -3.59 -5.99
N THR A 197 32.82 -2.60 -6.87
CA THR A 197 31.80 -2.46 -7.92
C THR A 197 32.48 -2.11 -9.24
N HIS A 198 31.90 -2.56 -10.34
CA HIS A 198 32.30 -2.15 -11.68
C HIS A 198 31.89 -0.70 -11.95
N HIS A 199 30.76 -0.26 -11.37
CA HIS A 199 30.30 1.13 -11.33
C HIS A 199 29.90 1.74 -12.70
N ASP A 200 30.06 1.00 -13.79
CA ASP A 200 29.48 1.27 -15.11
C ASP A 200 29.06 -0.03 -15.82
N LEU A 201 28.37 -0.91 -15.10
CA LEU A 201 27.90 -2.20 -15.62
C LEU A 201 26.68 -2.06 -16.58
N ALA A 202 26.79 -1.18 -17.57
CA ALA A 202 25.81 -0.98 -18.62
C ALA A 202 25.96 -2.02 -19.74
N PRO A 203 24.91 -2.31 -20.54
CA PRO A 203 24.97 -3.30 -21.63
C PRO A 203 26.10 -3.09 -22.65
N ARG A 204 26.47 -1.83 -22.91
CA ARG A 204 27.61 -1.48 -23.78
C ARG A 204 28.98 -1.98 -23.26
N ASN A 205 29.10 -2.20 -21.95
CA ASN A 205 30.32 -2.66 -21.28
C ASN A 205 30.29 -4.16 -20.96
N ILE A 206 29.35 -4.90 -21.56
CA ILE A 206 29.24 -6.34 -21.44
C ILE A 206 29.34 -6.92 -22.85
N MET A 207 30.35 -7.73 -23.11
CA MET A 207 30.50 -8.44 -24.37
C MET A 207 29.89 -9.84 -24.24
N VAL A 208 29.21 -10.31 -25.29
CA VAL A 208 28.71 -11.68 -25.39
C VAL A 208 29.45 -12.39 -26.51
N ASP A 209 30.16 -13.47 -26.16
CA ASP A 209 30.87 -14.29 -27.14
C ASP A 209 29.93 -15.23 -27.91
N LYS A 210 30.49 -15.95 -28.90
CA LYS A 210 29.74 -16.90 -29.75
C LYS A 210 29.08 -18.04 -28.95
N LEU A 211 29.54 -18.33 -27.72
CA LEU A 211 29.00 -19.37 -26.83
C LEU A 211 27.90 -18.85 -25.90
N GLY A 212 27.60 -17.55 -25.96
CA GLY A 212 26.61 -16.88 -25.12
C GLY A 212 27.11 -16.55 -23.72
N ASP A 213 28.42 -16.42 -23.56
CA ASP A 213 29.07 -16.14 -22.29
C ASP A 213 29.43 -14.66 -22.16
N ALA A 214 29.18 -14.09 -20.98
CA ALA A 214 29.41 -12.70 -20.67
C ALA A 214 30.87 -12.42 -20.29
N TRP A 215 31.41 -11.36 -20.87
CA TRP A 215 32.72 -10.76 -20.58
C TRP A 215 32.52 -9.31 -20.15
N LEU A 216 33.13 -8.91 -19.03
CA LEU A 216 33.05 -7.53 -18.53
C LEU A 216 34.23 -6.72 -19.05
N ILE A 217 33.95 -5.56 -19.63
CA ILE A 217 34.95 -4.65 -20.19
C ILE A 217 34.77 -3.25 -19.59
N ASP A 218 35.75 -2.37 -19.79
CA ASP A 218 35.70 -0.97 -19.35
C ASP A 218 35.63 -0.76 -17.82
N TRP A 219 36.71 -1.14 -17.14
CA TRP A 219 36.83 -1.10 -15.67
C TRP A 219 37.31 0.26 -15.11
N ASP A 220 37.28 1.31 -15.91
CA ASP A 220 37.92 2.60 -15.60
C ASP A 220 37.31 3.31 -14.38
N LEU A 221 36.02 3.07 -14.12
CA LEU A 221 35.26 3.67 -13.02
C LEU A 221 35.11 2.74 -11.82
N ALA A 222 35.69 1.55 -11.89
CA ALA A 222 35.56 0.55 -10.84
C ALA A 222 36.20 1.02 -9.53
N GLY A 223 35.60 0.61 -8.41
CA GLY A 223 36.05 1.02 -7.10
C GLY A 223 35.11 0.60 -5.99
N TYR A 224 35.37 1.11 -4.79
CA TYR A 224 34.63 0.80 -3.59
C TYR A 224 33.47 1.76 -3.41
N TYR A 225 32.24 1.24 -3.57
CA TYR A 225 31.01 2.02 -3.48
C TYR A 225 29.89 1.23 -2.79
N PRO A 226 28.77 1.88 -2.39
CA PRO A 226 27.66 1.18 -1.76
C PRO A 226 27.04 0.10 -2.66
N ILE A 227 26.54 -0.98 -2.06
CA ILE A 227 26.06 -2.18 -2.78
C ILE A 227 25.02 -1.89 -3.88
N TYR A 228 24.20 -0.85 -3.69
CA TYR A 228 23.14 -0.44 -4.61
C TYR A 228 23.63 0.38 -5.82
N PHE A 229 24.88 0.84 -5.82
CA PHE A 229 25.46 1.59 -6.93
C PHE A 229 25.59 0.73 -8.18
N GLU A 230 25.92 -0.56 -8.03
CA GLU A 230 25.98 -1.49 -9.17
C GLU A 230 24.62 -1.59 -9.87
N TYR A 231 23.54 -1.73 -9.09
CA TYR A 231 22.18 -1.78 -9.62
C TYR A 231 21.78 -0.49 -10.34
N ALA A 232 22.15 0.67 -9.77
CA ALA A 232 21.91 1.97 -10.40
C ALA A 232 22.66 2.11 -11.73
N SER A 233 23.91 1.62 -11.78
CA SER A 233 24.79 1.69 -12.95
C SER A 233 24.32 0.79 -14.10
N MET A 234 23.72 -0.37 -13.81
CA MET A 234 23.04 -1.20 -14.84
C MET A 234 21.82 -0.50 -15.49
N SER A 235 21.39 0.63 -14.96
CA SER A 235 20.31 1.46 -15.53
C SER A 235 20.84 2.78 -16.11
N ASN A 236 22.16 3.02 -16.10
CA ASN A 236 22.81 4.26 -16.52
C ASN A 236 23.20 4.23 -18.01
N PHE A 237 22.21 4.11 -18.87
CA PHE A 237 22.38 4.20 -20.32
C PHE A 237 21.07 4.59 -20.99
N ARG A 238 21.14 5.09 -22.22
CA ARG A 238 19.94 5.31 -23.04
C ARG A 238 19.55 3.97 -23.65
N ILE A 239 18.38 3.46 -23.27
CA ILE A 239 17.89 2.20 -23.80
C ILE A 239 17.66 2.32 -25.32
N PRO A 240 18.29 1.48 -26.15
CA PRO A 240 18.08 1.50 -27.59
C PRO A 240 16.61 1.27 -27.97
N GLU A 241 16.14 1.93 -29.02
CA GLU A 241 14.77 1.76 -29.50
C GLU A 241 14.49 0.33 -29.97
N SER A 242 15.52 -0.36 -30.50
CA SER A 242 15.47 -1.74 -31.00
C SER A 242 15.02 -2.78 -29.96
N TRP A 243 15.11 -2.49 -28.66
CA TRP A 243 14.76 -3.45 -27.61
C TRP A 243 13.25 -3.70 -27.48
N GLY A 244 12.40 -2.80 -27.98
CA GLY A 244 10.94 -2.87 -27.83
C GLY A 244 10.49 -2.97 -26.36
N TYR A 245 9.24 -3.38 -26.13
CA TYR A 245 8.69 -3.53 -24.77
C TYR A 245 9.28 -4.73 -24.02
N PHE A 246 9.34 -5.90 -24.68
CA PHE A 246 9.80 -7.13 -24.05
C PHE A 246 11.30 -7.15 -23.77
N GLY A 247 12.13 -6.51 -24.59
CA GLY A 247 13.56 -6.36 -24.29
C GLY A 247 13.79 -5.51 -23.04
N ARG A 248 13.03 -4.42 -22.86
CA ARG A 248 13.08 -3.59 -21.64
C ARG A 248 12.66 -4.37 -20.40
N LEU A 249 11.58 -5.16 -20.50
CA LEU A 249 11.13 -6.01 -19.42
C LEU A 249 12.16 -7.09 -19.07
N ARG A 250 12.76 -7.75 -20.08
CA ARG A 250 13.85 -8.72 -19.89
C ARG A 250 15.02 -8.08 -19.14
N TRP A 251 15.45 -6.89 -19.57
CA TRP A 251 16.59 -6.22 -18.95
C TRP A 251 16.31 -5.87 -17.50
N TRP A 252 15.11 -5.36 -17.21
CA TRP A 252 14.67 -5.09 -15.85
C TRP A 252 14.68 -6.34 -14.94
N ILE A 253 14.35 -7.52 -15.47
CA ILE A 253 14.47 -8.78 -14.74
C ILE A 253 15.93 -9.18 -14.54
N VAL A 254 16.76 -9.03 -15.57
CA VAL A 254 18.20 -9.36 -15.51
C VAL A 254 18.93 -8.48 -14.50
N THR A 255 18.68 -7.17 -14.46
CA THR A 255 19.28 -6.28 -13.47
C THR A 255 18.89 -6.67 -12.04
N TRP A 256 17.62 -7.05 -11.83
CA TRP A 256 17.15 -7.55 -10.54
C TRP A 256 17.87 -8.85 -10.14
N LEU A 257 17.93 -9.84 -11.02
CA LEU A 257 18.59 -11.11 -10.74
C LEU A 257 20.09 -10.96 -10.51
N ALA A 258 20.76 -10.10 -11.28
CA ALA A 258 22.19 -9.88 -11.22
C ALA A 258 22.61 -9.08 -9.98
N ALA A 259 22.02 -7.90 -9.76
CA ALA A 259 22.48 -6.95 -8.75
C ALA A 259 21.59 -6.85 -7.50
N GLY A 260 20.38 -7.40 -7.49
CA GLY A 260 19.44 -7.33 -6.36
C GLY A 260 18.31 -6.30 -6.55
N ARG A 261 17.51 -6.04 -5.50
CA ARG A 261 16.39 -5.09 -5.54
C ARG A 261 16.77 -3.77 -4.90
N TYR A 262 17.22 -2.83 -5.71
CA TYR A 262 17.60 -1.50 -5.25
C TYR A 262 16.92 -0.37 -6.04
N GLU A 263 15.69 -0.60 -6.52
CA GLU A 263 14.90 0.36 -7.30
C GLU A 263 14.70 1.69 -6.58
N LYS A 264 14.47 1.63 -5.26
CA LYS A 264 14.18 2.82 -4.44
C LYS A 264 15.43 3.69 -4.31
N GLN A 265 16.56 3.07 -3.98
CA GLN A 265 17.87 3.71 -3.88
C GLN A 265 18.30 4.30 -5.24
N SER A 266 18.16 3.52 -6.31
CA SER A 266 18.49 3.98 -7.67
C SER A 266 17.67 5.22 -8.09
N LYS A 267 16.36 5.25 -7.79
CA LYS A 267 15.52 6.44 -8.04
C LYS A 267 15.96 7.66 -7.23
N GLN A 268 16.39 7.46 -5.98
CA GLN A 268 16.89 8.53 -5.14
C GLN A 268 18.24 9.06 -5.64
N LEU A 269 19.15 8.18 -6.08
CA LEU A 269 20.40 8.57 -6.73
C LEU A 269 20.15 9.39 -8.00
N TRP A 270 19.17 9.00 -8.82
CA TRP A 270 18.75 9.79 -9.97
C TRP A 270 18.21 11.18 -9.57
N ALA A 271 17.38 11.25 -8.54
CA ALA A 271 16.88 12.53 -8.03
C ALA A 271 18.00 13.43 -7.50
N ILE A 272 18.98 12.86 -6.79
CA ILE A 272 20.20 13.56 -6.38
C ILE A 272 20.95 14.06 -7.60
N ARG A 273 21.18 13.21 -8.60
CA ARG A 273 21.91 13.55 -9.82
C ARG A 273 21.29 14.72 -10.58
N THR A 274 19.98 14.75 -10.72
CA THR A 274 19.27 15.88 -11.34
C THR A 274 19.53 17.20 -10.58
N LYS A 275 19.61 17.15 -9.24
CA LYS A 275 19.95 18.33 -8.43
C LYS A 275 21.41 18.74 -8.58
N LEU A 276 22.34 17.78 -8.62
CA LEU A 276 23.78 18.03 -8.85
C LEU A 276 24.00 18.81 -10.14
N GLN A 277 23.35 18.37 -11.22
CA GLN A 277 23.45 19.02 -12.53
C GLN A 277 22.84 20.43 -12.54
N ARG A 278 21.72 20.61 -11.83
CA ARG A 278 21.01 21.90 -11.79
C ARG A 278 21.67 22.92 -10.87
N PHE A 279 22.33 22.48 -9.79
CA PHE A 279 22.88 23.34 -8.75
C PHE A 279 24.32 22.93 -8.37
N PRO A 280 25.29 22.98 -9.29
CA PRO A 280 26.63 22.41 -9.07
C PRO A 280 27.40 23.05 -7.90
N VAL A 281 27.06 24.28 -7.50
CA VAL A 281 27.68 25.01 -6.38
C VAL A 281 26.95 24.85 -5.05
N GLY A 282 25.85 24.08 -5.01
CA GLY A 282 24.95 24.00 -3.84
C GLY A 282 25.65 23.57 -2.55
N ARG A 283 26.59 22.60 -2.64
CA ARG A 283 27.31 22.05 -1.48
C ARG A 283 28.28 23.03 -0.81
N ARG A 284 28.59 24.18 -1.43
CA ARG A 284 29.38 25.26 -0.79
C ARG A 284 28.78 25.69 0.56
N LEU A 285 27.45 25.65 0.69
CA LEU A 285 26.75 26.05 1.91
C LEU A 285 26.93 25.03 3.04
N ASN A 286 26.94 23.75 2.72
CA ASN A 286 27.22 22.68 3.68
C ASN A 286 28.71 22.69 4.10
N ILE A 287 29.64 22.86 3.14
CA ILE A 287 31.09 22.98 3.44
C ILE A 287 31.36 24.21 4.33
N LYS A 288 30.76 25.37 4.03
CA LYS A 288 30.89 26.58 4.86
C LYS A 288 30.32 26.42 6.27
N ALA A 289 29.32 25.56 6.45
CA ALA A 289 28.73 25.29 7.75
C ALA A 289 29.65 24.45 8.67
N ASN A 290 30.82 24.02 8.17
CA ASN A 290 31.82 23.22 8.86
C ASN A 290 31.23 21.95 9.49
N VAL A 291 30.27 21.34 8.78
CA VAL A 291 29.81 19.98 9.06
C VAL A 291 30.91 19.08 8.51
N THR A 292 31.72 18.53 9.42
CA THR A 292 32.73 17.52 9.13
C THR A 292 32.50 16.34 10.05
N GLN A 293 33.08 15.19 9.69
CA GLN A 293 32.95 13.89 10.33
C GLN A 293 32.76 13.89 11.87
N PRO A 294 33.48 14.71 12.69
CA PRO A 294 33.34 14.66 14.16
C PRO A 294 31.95 15.04 14.71
N ARG A 295 31.19 15.89 14.03
CA ARG A 295 29.86 16.34 14.51
C ARG A 295 28.74 15.36 14.21
N LEU A 296 28.94 14.49 13.23
CA LEU A 296 27.98 13.49 12.80
C LEU A 296 28.05 12.24 13.68
N GLU A 297 29.25 11.82 14.10
CA GLU A 297 29.43 10.74 15.08
C GLU A 297 28.76 11.10 16.41
N GLN A 298 28.95 12.33 16.92
CA GLN A 298 28.20 12.83 18.08
C GLN A 298 26.68 12.88 17.88
N ALA A 299 26.20 13.21 16.68
CA ALA A 299 24.77 13.25 16.39
C ALA A 299 24.17 11.83 16.28
N LEU A 300 24.89 10.88 15.69
CA LEU A 300 24.50 9.48 15.56
C LEU A 300 24.49 8.78 16.91
N GLU A 301 25.54 8.96 17.73
CA GLU A 301 25.61 8.47 19.12
C GLU A 301 24.52 9.10 20.01
N SER A 302 24.20 10.39 19.79
CA SER A 302 23.06 11.03 20.48
C SER A 302 21.70 10.49 20.00
N SER A 303 21.57 10.07 18.75
CA SER A 303 20.32 9.53 18.20
C SER A 303 20.06 8.06 18.56
N GLU A 304 21.11 7.29 18.84
CA GLU A 304 20.99 5.91 19.35
C GLU A 304 20.77 5.85 20.86
N SER A 305 21.16 6.89 21.61
CA SER A 305 20.96 6.97 23.07
C SER A 305 19.71 7.75 23.51
N SER A 306 19.08 8.55 22.62
CA SER A 306 17.95 9.42 22.95
C SER A 306 16.56 8.86 22.63
N ASP A 307 16.37 7.54 22.53
CA ASP A 307 15.05 6.94 22.25
C ASP A 307 14.19 6.70 23.52
N SER A 308 14.47 7.39 24.62
CA SER A 308 13.70 7.23 25.88
C SER A 308 13.29 8.50 26.63
N SER A 309 13.65 9.72 26.20
CA SER A 309 13.46 10.89 27.07
C SER A 309 13.18 12.24 26.37
N LEU A 310 12.33 12.25 25.35
CA LEU A 310 11.78 13.50 24.78
C LEU A 310 10.24 13.51 24.82
N HIS A 311 9.71 13.44 26.04
CA HIS A 311 8.33 13.79 26.39
C HIS A 311 8.32 14.70 27.62
N SER A 312 8.99 15.85 27.53
CA SER A 312 8.75 16.97 28.44
C SER A 312 9.39 18.22 27.85
N MET A 313 8.67 19.34 27.98
CA MET A 313 9.04 20.70 27.55
C MET A 313 8.64 21.11 26.12
N MET A 314 7.34 21.33 25.91
CA MET A 314 6.85 22.53 25.23
C MET A 314 5.62 23.06 25.98
N GLY A 315 5.64 24.35 26.28
CA GLY A 315 4.64 25.06 27.09
C GLY A 315 3.24 25.14 26.46
N SER A 316 2.29 25.44 27.33
CA SER A 316 0.85 25.49 27.17
C SER A 316 0.34 26.40 26.04
N HIS A 317 -0.15 25.79 24.97
CA HIS A 317 -1.34 26.24 24.24
C HIS A 317 -2.39 25.12 24.36
N SER A 318 -3.66 25.44 24.60
CA SER A 318 -4.73 24.44 24.73
C SER A 318 -4.77 23.52 23.49
N ASP A 319 -4.58 22.22 23.68
CA ASP A 319 -4.57 21.20 22.60
C ASP A 319 -5.96 21.00 21.94
N THR A 320 -6.95 21.82 22.30
CA THR A 320 -8.37 21.71 21.93
C THR A 320 -8.83 22.71 20.88
N ASP A 321 -8.03 23.75 20.57
CA ASP A 321 -8.43 24.80 19.63
C ASP A 321 -7.67 24.73 18.29
N GLY A 322 -8.41 24.91 17.19
CA GLY A 322 -7.87 25.26 15.86
C GLY A 322 -7.41 24.09 14.99
N TYR A 323 -8.28 23.10 14.75
CA TYR A 323 -8.05 22.03 13.77
C TYR A 323 -8.57 22.44 12.37
N ASP A 324 -7.87 22.04 11.32
CA ASP A 324 -8.38 22.14 9.95
C ASP A 324 -9.44 21.06 9.70
N VAL A 325 -9.18 19.83 10.17
CA VAL A 325 -10.11 18.70 10.01
C VAL A 325 -10.18 17.87 11.29
N ILE A 326 -11.39 17.62 11.77
CA ILE A 326 -11.64 16.63 12.82
C ILE A 326 -12.26 15.37 12.19
N ILE A 327 -11.59 14.24 12.37
CA ILE A 327 -12.06 12.93 11.92
C ILE A 327 -12.69 12.22 13.11
N ILE A 328 -13.91 11.72 12.96
CA ILE A 328 -14.61 10.98 14.03
C ILE A 328 -14.63 9.49 13.67
N GLY A 329 -13.92 8.68 14.47
CA GLY A 329 -13.77 7.24 14.32
C GLY A 329 -12.43 6.81 13.74
N ALA A 330 -11.70 5.97 14.47
CA ALA A 330 -10.45 5.31 14.06
C ALA A 330 -10.73 3.92 13.44
N GLY A 331 -11.78 3.84 12.63
CA GLY A 331 -12.05 2.70 11.76
C GLY A 331 -11.36 2.84 10.40
N VAL A 332 -11.63 1.89 9.51
CA VAL A 332 -11.04 1.86 8.16
C VAL A 332 -11.28 3.16 7.37
N SER A 333 -12.46 3.78 7.53
CA SER A 333 -12.78 5.06 6.89
C SER A 333 -11.91 6.22 7.40
N GLY A 334 -11.78 6.36 8.72
CA GLY A 334 -11.03 7.46 9.33
C GLY A 334 -9.54 7.36 9.06
N ILE A 335 -8.96 6.15 9.15
CA ILE A 335 -7.54 5.93 8.82
C ILE A 335 -7.26 6.25 7.35
N ASN A 336 -8.15 5.86 6.43
CA ASN A 336 -7.99 6.21 5.02
C ASN A 336 -8.07 7.73 4.78
N ALA A 337 -9.02 8.41 5.43
CA ALA A 337 -9.17 9.85 5.32
C ALA A 337 -7.95 10.61 5.85
N ALA A 338 -7.43 10.20 7.01
CA ALA A 338 -6.23 10.79 7.61
C ALA A 338 -5.01 10.66 6.69
N TYR A 339 -4.77 9.46 6.12
CA TYR A 339 -3.68 9.25 5.16
C TYR A 339 -3.81 10.20 3.95
N ARG A 340 -5.02 10.28 3.38
CA ARG A 340 -5.31 11.13 2.22
C ARG A 340 -5.06 12.60 2.54
N LEU A 341 -5.56 13.09 3.68
CA LEU A 341 -5.34 14.48 4.12
C LEU A 341 -3.85 14.77 4.35
N GLN A 342 -3.14 13.92 5.07
CA GLN A 342 -1.71 14.09 5.36
C GLN A 342 -0.85 14.12 4.08
N THR A 343 -1.17 13.26 3.11
CA THR A 343 -0.36 13.11 1.88
C THR A 343 -0.72 14.13 0.79
N GLU A 344 -2.00 14.49 0.67
CA GLU A 344 -2.47 15.36 -0.41
C GLU A 344 -2.63 16.83 0.03
N LEU A 345 -2.68 17.11 1.34
CA LEU A 345 -2.72 18.46 1.93
C LEU A 345 -1.66 18.59 3.06
N PRO A 346 -0.35 18.62 2.71
CA PRO A 346 0.71 18.72 3.71
C PRO A 346 0.59 20.01 4.53
N GLY A 347 0.67 19.90 5.85
CA GLY A 347 0.49 21.01 6.79
C GLY A 347 -0.94 21.14 7.35
N CYS A 348 -1.88 20.31 6.91
CA CYS A 348 -3.22 20.22 7.49
C CYS A 348 -3.16 19.73 8.95
N ARG A 349 -3.66 20.52 9.90
CA ARG A 349 -3.76 20.13 11.31
C ARG A 349 -5.01 19.29 11.52
N LEU A 350 -4.82 18.00 11.78
CA LEU A 350 -5.91 17.04 11.98
C LEU A 350 -5.81 16.28 13.30
N VAL A 351 -6.98 15.86 13.80
CA VAL A 351 -7.13 14.95 14.94
C VAL A 351 -8.19 13.89 14.63
N ILE A 352 -7.99 12.68 15.14
CA ILE A 352 -8.95 11.57 15.05
C ILE A 352 -9.49 11.29 16.45
N LEU A 353 -10.80 11.46 16.64
CA LEU A 353 -11.48 11.17 17.90
C LEU A 353 -12.13 9.79 17.83
N GLU A 354 -11.72 8.87 18.71
CA GLU A 354 -12.24 7.50 18.78
C GLU A 354 -12.83 7.23 20.16
N ALA A 355 -14.10 6.84 20.21
CA ALA A 355 -14.80 6.54 21.46
C ALA A 355 -14.25 5.28 22.16
N ARG A 356 -13.71 4.33 21.40
CA ARG A 356 -13.16 3.08 21.92
C ARG A 356 -11.72 3.23 22.40
N ALA A 357 -11.26 2.24 23.17
CA ALA A 357 -9.89 2.13 23.66
C ALA A 357 -8.87 1.69 22.59
N SER A 358 -9.34 1.33 21.39
CA SER A 358 -8.53 0.68 20.36
C SER A 358 -8.99 1.09 18.97
N ILE A 359 -8.02 1.20 18.06
CA ILE A 359 -8.25 1.29 16.62
C ILE A 359 -8.98 0.05 16.11
N GLY A 360 -9.79 0.23 15.06
CA GLY A 360 -10.29 -0.85 14.20
C GLY A 360 -11.79 -0.84 13.93
N GLY A 361 -12.57 -0.03 14.66
CA GLY A 361 -14.02 0.06 14.48
C GLY A 361 -14.69 -1.31 14.58
N THR A 362 -15.39 -1.73 13.52
CA THR A 362 -16.04 -3.04 13.37
C THR A 362 -15.17 -4.22 13.82
N TRP A 363 -13.87 -4.18 13.49
CA TRP A 363 -12.94 -5.28 13.73
C TRP A 363 -12.39 -5.33 15.17
N ASP A 364 -12.65 -4.29 15.96
CA ASP A 364 -12.47 -4.31 17.40
C ASP A 364 -13.79 -4.55 18.16
N LEU A 365 -14.92 -4.09 17.61
CA LEU A 365 -16.26 -4.26 18.16
C LEU A 365 -16.67 -5.73 18.22
N PHE A 366 -16.69 -6.40 17.07
CA PHE A 366 -17.18 -7.78 16.99
C PHE A 366 -16.05 -8.76 17.29
N ARG A 367 -16.29 -9.68 18.23
CA ARG A 367 -15.29 -10.63 18.73
C ARG A 367 -15.78 -12.08 18.74
N TYR A 368 -16.87 -12.37 18.05
CA TYR A 368 -17.39 -13.73 17.93
C TYR A 368 -16.44 -14.63 17.10
N PRO A 369 -16.44 -15.96 17.33
CA PRO A 369 -15.60 -16.91 16.62
C PRO A 369 -15.81 -16.85 15.10
N GLY A 370 -14.70 -16.86 14.36
CA GLY A 370 -14.72 -16.88 12.90
C GLY A 370 -14.85 -15.54 12.20
N ILE A 371 -15.01 -14.43 12.94
CA ILE A 371 -15.19 -13.09 12.35
C ILE A 371 -14.21 -12.83 11.20
N ARG A 372 -14.76 -12.41 10.05
CA ARG A 372 -14.03 -12.22 8.79
C ARG A 372 -14.74 -11.20 7.90
N SER A 373 -14.04 -10.77 6.86
CA SER A 373 -14.63 -10.00 5.76
C SER A 373 -15.32 -10.92 4.76
N ASP A 374 -16.52 -10.54 4.32
CA ASP A 374 -17.19 -11.13 3.14
C ASP A 374 -16.74 -10.47 1.82
N SER A 375 -16.00 -9.37 1.90
CA SER A 375 -15.34 -8.73 0.75
C SER A 375 -13.94 -9.30 0.56
N ASP A 376 -13.50 -9.38 -0.70
CA ASP A 376 -12.15 -9.78 -1.02
C ASP A 376 -11.12 -8.79 -0.44
N ILE A 377 -10.00 -9.33 -0.01
CA ILE A 377 -8.95 -8.56 0.65
C ILE A 377 -8.27 -7.53 -0.27
N PHE A 378 -8.31 -7.75 -1.59
CA PHE A 378 -7.59 -6.95 -2.57
C PHE A 378 -8.31 -5.63 -2.86
N SER A 379 -9.64 -5.65 -2.85
CA SER A 379 -10.49 -4.46 -2.91
C SER A 379 -10.68 -3.86 -1.52
N PHE A 380 -10.75 -4.68 -0.47
CA PHE A 380 -10.88 -4.23 0.91
C PHE A 380 -9.65 -3.47 1.43
N GLY A 381 -8.44 -3.90 1.10
CA GLY A 381 -7.21 -3.18 1.49
C GLY A 381 -7.19 -1.72 1.00
N PHE A 382 -6.43 -0.86 1.69
CA PHE A 382 -6.24 0.52 1.28
C PHE A 382 -5.53 0.59 -0.09
N ALA A 383 -6.00 1.47 -0.97
CA ALA A 383 -5.41 1.66 -2.29
C ALA A 383 -3.93 2.07 -2.23
N TRP A 384 -3.51 2.70 -1.13
CA TRP A 384 -2.15 3.18 -0.87
C TRP A 384 -1.29 2.21 -0.05
N ARG A 385 -1.88 1.16 0.56
CA ARG A 385 -1.16 0.12 1.29
C ARG A 385 -1.64 -1.27 0.86
N PRO A 386 -1.04 -1.83 -0.20
CA PRO A 386 -1.41 -3.14 -0.71
C PRO A 386 -1.45 -4.25 0.34
N TRP A 387 -2.38 -5.19 0.17
CA TRP A 387 -2.39 -6.42 0.95
C TRP A 387 -1.62 -7.52 0.22
N TYR A 388 -0.59 -8.07 0.87
CA TYR A 388 0.35 -9.02 0.23
C TYR A 388 0.09 -10.51 0.54
N ARG A 389 -0.89 -10.83 1.39
CA ARG A 389 -1.29 -12.23 1.63
C ARG A 389 -2.11 -12.78 0.46
N SER A 390 -2.00 -14.10 0.27
CA SER A 390 -2.65 -14.83 -0.82
C SER A 390 -4.08 -15.27 -0.53
N GLU A 391 -4.56 -15.17 0.72
CA GLU A 391 -5.96 -15.48 1.05
C GLU A 391 -6.92 -14.52 0.36
N LEU A 392 -8.12 -15.01 0.02
CA LEU A 392 -9.16 -14.17 -0.55
C LEU A 392 -9.91 -13.35 0.52
N LEU A 393 -10.27 -14.01 1.62
CA LEU A 393 -11.04 -13.42 2.72
C LEU A 393 -10.15 -13.36 3.96
N ALA A 394 -10.13 -12.20 4.61
CA ALA A 394 -9.30 -11.97 5.78
C ALA A 394 -10.09 -12.18 7.07
N HIS A 395 -9.44 -12.74 8.10
CA HIS A 395 -10.00 -12.79 9.45
C HIS A 395 -9.97 -11.41 10.09
N GLY A 396 -10.91 -11.15 11.00
CA GLY A 396 -11.04 -9.85 11.67
C GLY A 396 -9.78 -9.43 12.43
N ARG A 397 -9.06 -10.38 13.04
CA ARG A 397 -7.77 -10.11 13.70
C ARG A 397 -6.72 -9.57 12.72
N ASP A 398 -6.66 -10.13 11.52
CA ASP A 398 -5.69 -9.76 10.51
C ASP A 398 -6.04 -8.38 9.94
N ILE A 399 -7.33 -8.09 9.75
CA ILE A 399 -7.80 -6.77 9.32
C ILE A 399 -7.49 -5.71 10.39
N LYS A 400 -7.73 -6.03 11.66
CA LYS A 400 -7.37 -5.13 12.77
C LYS A 400 -5.86 -4.86 12.78
N GLN A 401 -5.03 -5.91 12.72
CA GLN A 401 -3.58 -5.76 12.70
C GLN A 401 -3.11 -4.94 11.48
N TYR A 402 -3.68 -5.19 10.31
CA TYR A 402 -3.38 -4.42 9.11
C TYR A 402 -3.65 -2.92 9.27
N MET A 403 -4.73 -2.53 9.97
CA MET A 403 -5.00 -1.12 10.25
C MET A 403 -4.03 -0.52 11.28
N VAL A 404 -3.67 -1.30 12.31
CA VAL A 404 -2.63 -0.90 13.28
C VAL A 404 -1.32 -0.61 12.57
N ASP A 405 -0.87 -1.55 11.73
CA ASP A 405 0.37 -1.41 10.97
C ASP A 405 0.26 -0.23 10.00
N ALA A 406 -0.87 -0.09 9.29
CA ALA A 406 -1.10 1.03 8.37
C ALA A 406 -1.03 2.39 9.06
N ALA A 407 -1.60 2.52 10.26
CA ALA A 407 -1.56 3.75 11.03
C ALA A 407 -0.14 4.06 11.54
N ARG A 408 0.57 3.04 12.02
CA ARG A 408 1.96 3.16 12.51
C ARG A 408 2.93 3.52 11.39
N ASP A 409 2.87 2.80 10.27
CA ASP A 409 3.75 2.99 9.09
C ASP A 409 3.67 4.42 8.52
N THR A 410 2.54 5.12 8.77
CA THR A 410 2.24 6.46 8.24
C THR A 410 2.26 7.55 9.31
N GLY A 411 2.42 7.18 10.58
CA GLY A 411 2.39 8.09 11.73
C GLY A 411 0.99 8.60 12.11
N ILE A 412 -0.07 8.05 11.52
CA ILE A 412 -1.48 8.42 11.80
C ILE A 412 -1.86 8.07 13.23
N ASP A 413 -1.26 7.03 13.81
CA ASP A 413 -1.47 6.60 15.20
C ASP A 413 -1.26 7.75 16.20
N LYS A 414 -0.33 8.66 15.94
CA LYS A 414 -0.04 9.85 16.77
C LYS A 414 -1.16 10.89 16.79
N HIS A 415 -2.05 10.85 15.79
CA HIS A 415 -3.19 11.77 15.67
C HIS A 415 -4.47 11.21 16.29
N ILE A 416 -4.46 9.98 16.79
CA ILE A 416 -5.64 9.34 17.38
C ILE A 416 -5.73 9.66 18.88
N ARG A 417 -6.92 10.10 19.30
CA ARG A 417 -7.32 10.28 20.69
C ARG A 417 -8.38 9.23 21.02
N TYR A 418 -7.97 8.18 21.74
CA TYR A 418 -8.86 7.10 22.19
C TYR A 418 -9.67 7.53 23.40
N HIS A 419 -10.81 6.88 23.65
CA HIS A 419 -11.77 7.24 24.69
C HIS A 419 -12.40 8.64 24.55
N HIS A 420 -12.36 9.23 23.35
CA HIS A 420 -12.95 10.55 23.07
C HIS A 420 -14.26 10.35 22.30
N LYS A 421 -15.39 10.33 23.02
CA LYS A 421 -16.72 10.13 22.42
C LYS A 421 -17.37 11.47 22.09
N VAL A 422 -17.58 11.73 20.81
CA VAL A 422 -18.31 12.93 20.36
C VAL A 422 -19.81 12.77 20.63
N LEU A 423 -20.42 13.74 21.30
CA LEU A 423 -21.84 13.75 21.70
C LEU A 423 -22.71 14.62 20.77
N SER A 424 -22.19 15.78 20.38
CA SER A 424 -22.86 16.72 19.49
C SER A 424 -21.87 17.51 18.66
N ALA A 425 -22.35 18.02 17.54
CA ALA A 425 -21.61 18.84 16.58
C ALA A 425 -22.45 20.06 16.22
N ASN A 426 -21.98 21.25 16.61
CA ASN A 426 -22.65 22.51 16.33
C ASN A 426 -21.83 23.29 15.29
N TRP A 427 -22.42 23.63 14.16
CA TRP A 427 -21.79 24.60 13.26
C TRP A 427 -22.04 26.01 13.79
N VAL A 428 -20.97 26.77 14.00
CA VAL A 428 -21.01 28.16 14.45
C VAL A 428 -20.66 29.07 13.28
N SER A 429 -21.67 29.71 12.69
CA SER A 429 -21.54 30.55 11.50
C SER A 429 -20.63 31.75 11.74
N LYS A 430 -20.65 32.34 12.95
CA LYS A 430 -19.77 33.46 13.32
C LYS A 430 -18.28 33.08 13.32
N GLU A 431 -17.97 31.85 13.73
CA GLU A 431 -16.59 31.35 13.84
C GLU A 431 -16.14 30.58 12.60
N ARG A 432 -17.06 30.32 11.66
CA ARG A 432 -16.84 29.50 10.46
C ARG A 432 -16.21 28.14 10.79
N ALA A 433 -16.64 27.54 11.89
CA ALA A 433 -16.10 26.30 12.42
C ALA A 433 -17.21 25.45 13.06
N CYS A 434 -16.95 24.14 13.11
CA CYS A 434 -17.75 23.20 13.86
C CYS A 434 -17.16 23.02 15.27
N GLU A 435 -18.00 23.23 16.27
CA GLU A 435 -17.73 22.92 17.67
C GLU A 435 -18.27 21.53 18.00
N LEU A 436 -17.38 20.63 18.39
CA LEU A 436 -17.71 19.28 18.83
C LEU A 436 -17.67 19.21 20.35
N LEU A 437 -18.75 18.71 20.94
CA LEU A 437 -18.79 18.38 22.35
C LEU A 437 -18.31 16.94 22.54
N VAL A 438 -17.24 16.75 23.29
CA VAL A 438 -16.50 15.49 23.37
C VAL A 438 -16.38 15.03 24.82
N GLN A 439 -16.92 13.86 25.11
CA GLN A 439 -16.71 13.19 26.39
C GLN A 439 -15.31 12.56 26.42
N GLU A 440 -14.47 13.06 27.32
CA GLU A 440 -13.11 12.59 27.55
C GLU A 440 -13.06 11.58 28.71
N PRO A 441 -12.02 10.72 28.77
CA PRO A 441 -11.82 9.82 29.90
C PRO A 441 -11.50 10.62 31.16
N GLY A 442 -12.22 10.34 32.25
CA GLY A 442 -11.95 10.93 33.57
C GLY A 442 -12.43 12.37 33.77
N ARG A 443 -13.11 12.98 32.80
CA ARG A 443 -13.76 14.29 32.97
C ARG A 443 -15.28 14.17 33.12
N THR A 444 -15.84 14.89 34.08
CA THR A 444 -17.30 14.96 34.28
C THR A 444 -17.97 15.88 33.25
N GLU A 445 -17.29 16.96 32.85
CA GLU A 445 -17.75 17.87 31.81
C GLU A 445 -17.11 17.53 30.47
N ALA A 446 -17.89 17.64 29.40
CA ALA A 446 -17.42 17.39 28.05
C ALA A 446 -16.56 18.55 27.53
N ALA A 447 -15.47 18.23 26.86
CA ALA A 447 -14.55 19.20 26.26
C ALA A 447 -15.06 19.69 24.89
N ILE A 448 -14.65 20.89 24.51
CA ILE A 448 -15.00 21.48 23.20
C ILE A 448 -13.79 21.34 22.27
N TYR A 449 -14.01 20.76 21.09
CA TYR A 449 -13.04 20.70 20.00
C TYR A 449 -13.53 21.52 18.82
N ARG A 450 -12.68 22.36 18.24
CA ARG A 450 -13.04 23.21 17.10
C ARG A 450 -12.34 22.79 15.81
N GLY A 451 -13.10 22.59 14.74
CA GLY A 451 -12.58 22.19 13.42
C GLY A 451 -13.28 22.88 12.26
N GLN A 452 -12.56 23.23 11.19
CA GLN A 452 -13.18 23.80 9.99
C GLN A 452 -14.00 22.78 9.21
N PHE A 453 -13.47 21.56 9.05
CA PHE A 453 -14.16 20.44 8.42
C PHE A 453 -14.30 19.27 9.39
N VAL A 454 -15.40 18.53 9.25
CA VAL A 454 -15.64 17.29 10.00
C VAL A 454 -15.75 16.12 9.02
N PHE A 455 -15.00 15.05 9.29
CA PHE A 455 -15.11 13.80 8.54
C PHE A 455 -15.67 12.69 9.43
N LEU A 456 -16.87 12.23 9.13
CA LEU A 456 -17.55 11.16 9.85
C LEU A 456 -17.11 9.79 9.32
N GLY A 457 -16.15 9.19 10.03
CA GLY A 457 -15.71 7.80 9.89
C GLY A 457 -16.39 6.86 10.87
N THR A 458 -17.57 7.23 11.40
CA THR A 458 -18.27 6.59 12.53
C THR A 458 -18.83 5.19 12.22
N GLY A 459 -18.89 4.80 10.95
CA GLY A 459 -19.65 3.63 10.53
C GLY A 459 -21.16 3.83 10.71
N TYR A 460 -21.89 2.72 10.74
CA TYR A 460 -23.36 2.72 10.76
C TYR A 460 -23.97 1.80 11.83
N TYR A 461 -23.15 1.25 12.73
CA TYR A 461 -23.62 0.37 13.80
C TYR A 461 -23.80 1.14 15.10
N ASN A 462 -24.83 0.79 15.87
CA ASN A 462 -24.89 1.16 17.28
C ASN A 462 -23.92 0.25 18.06
N TYR A 463 -22.89 0.83 18.69
CA TYR A 463 -21.88 0.06 19.43
C TYR A 463 -22.36 -0.40 20.80
N GLU A 464 -23.36 0.28 21.37
CA GLU A 464 -23.85 0.09 22.74
C GLU A 464 -25.04 -0.84 22.81
N GLN A 465 -25.92 -0.79 21.81
CA GLN A 465 -27.16 -1.56 21.80
C GLN A 465 -27.24 -2.46 20.57
N PRO A 466 -27.54 -3.76 20.75
CA PRO A 466 -27.80 -4.66 19.64
C PRO A 466 -29.22 -4.44 19.09
N ARG A 467 -29.55 -5.07 17.97
CA ARG A 467 -30.94 -5.08 17.49
C ARG A 467 -31.79 -5.87 18.46
N GLN A 468 -32.76 -5.22 19.10
CA GLN A 468 -33.71 -5.92 19.95
C GLN A 468 -34.59 -6.86 19.12
N THR A 469 -34.67 -8.11 19.53
CA THR A 469 -35.53 -9.13 18.92
C THR A 469 -36.27 -9.83 20.04
N THR A 470 -37.59 -9.71 20.06
CA THR A 470 -38.43 -10.40 21.04
C THR A 470 -38.51 -11.87 20.67
N ILE A 471 -37.98 -12.74 21.53
CA ILE A 471 -38.07 -14.19 21.41
C ILE A 471 -38.89 -14.69 22.61
N PRO A 472 -40.09 -15.26 22.42
CA PRO A 472 -40.95 -15.69 23.52
C PRO A 472 -40.25 -16.69 24.44
N GLY A 473 -40.34 -16.49 25.76
CA GLY A 473 -39.81 -17.39 26.78
C GLY A 473 -38.28 -17.35 26.95
N LEU A 474 -37.57 -16.48 26.22
CA LEU A 474 -36.10 -16.43 26.25
C LEU A 474 -35.57 -16.13 27.66
N GLU A 475 -36.30 -15.34 28.44
CA GLU A 475 -36.03 -15.02 29.84
C GLU A 475 -36.09 -16.22 30.79
N THR A 476 -36.76 -17.30 30.40
CA THR A 476 -36.87 -18.53 31.23
C THR A 476 -35.70 -19.50 31.02
N PHE A 477 -34.89 -19.28 29.99
CA PHE A 477 -33.78 -20.15 29.62
C PHE A 477 -32.68 -20.13 30.69
N GLN A 478 -32.30 -21.31 31.19
CA GLN A 478 -31.30 -21.47 32.25
C GLN A 478 -29.86 -21.51 31.70
N GLY A 479 -29.71 -21.79 30.40
CA GLY A 479 -28.42 -21.80 29.73
C GLY A 479 -27.87 -20.40 29.40
N LYS A 480 -26.77 -20.35 28.66
CA LYS A 480 -26.12 -19.08 28.30
C LYS A 480 -26.75 -18.45 27.06
N ILE A 481 -27.20 -17.20 27.16
CA ILE A 481 -27.60 -16.39 26.01
C ILE A 481 -26.43 -15.50 25.59
N ILE A 482 -26.09 -15.52 24.30
CA ILE A 482 -24.99 -14.72 23.74
C ILE A 482 -25.49 -13.95 22.52
N HIS A 483 -25.41 -12.63 22.57
CA HIS A 483 -25.55 -11.80 21.37
C HIS A 483 -24.17 -11.63 20.71
N PRO A 484 -24.00 -11.91 19.40
CA PRO A 484 -22.68 -11.87 18.74
C PRO A 484 -21.90 -10.55 18.89
N GLN A 485 -22.60 -9.42 19.00
CA GLN A 485 -21.99 -8.11 19.24
C GLN A 485 -21.22 -8.02 20.56
N PHE A 486 -21.67 -8.73 21.60
CA PHE A 486 -21.07 -8.74 22.94
C PHE A 486 -20.58 -10.13 23.29
N TRP A 487 -19.89 -10.77 22.34
CA TRP A 487 -19.34 -12.09 22.57
C TRP A 487 -18.34 -12.06 23.76
N PRO A 488 -18.57 -12.88 24.81
CA PRO A 488 -17.70 -12.91 25.99
C PRO A 488 -16.30 -13.42 25.62
N LYS A 489 -15.25 -12.75 26.12
CA LYS A 489 -13.85 -13.04 25.74
C LYS A 489 -13.41 -14.46 26.10
N ASP A 490 -13.78 -14.93 27.29
CA ASP A 490 -13.24 -16.16 27.89
C ASP A 490 -14.33 -17.22 28.10
N TYR A 491 -15.36 -17.25 27.23
CA TYR A 491 -16.43 -18.24 27.35
C TYR A 491 -16.08 -19.55 26.65
N ASP A 492 -16.01 -20.62 27.44
CA ASP A 492 -15.86 -21.97 26.92
C ASP A 492 -17.21 -22.59 26.54
N TYR A 493 -17.32 -22.98 25.27
CA TYR A 493 -18.48 -23.64 24.67
C TYR A 493 -18.15 -25.06 24.19
N THR A 494 -17.03 -25.64 24.64
CA THR A 494 -16.62 -27.02 24.34
C THR A 494 -17.67 -28.02 24.83
N ASP A 495 -17.99 -29.01 24.01
CA ASP A 495 -18.96 -30.09 24.29
C ASP A 495 -20.39 -29.66 24.66
N LYS A 496 -20.74 -28.38 24.46
CA LYS A 496 -22.10 -27.86 24.67
C LYS A 496 -22.99 -28.08 23.45
N GLU A 497 -24.30 -28.16 23.68
CA GLU A 497 -25.30 -28.02 22.62
C GLU A 497 -25.63 -26.55 22.38
N MET A 498 -25.38 -26.07 21.16
CA MET A 498 -25.53 -24.66 20.81
C MET A 498 -26.60 -24.47 19.74
N VAL A 499 -27.53 -23.54 19.96
CA VAL A 499 -28.48 -23.09 18.93
C VAL A 499 -28.14 -21.68 18.49
N VAL A 500 -27.83 -21.49 17.21
CA VAL A 500 -27.58 -20.19 16.59
C VAL A 500 -28.83 -19.75 15.84
N ILE A 501 -29.50 -18.73 16.35
CA ILE A 501 -30.73 -18.16 15.77
C ILE A 501 -30.36 -17.11 14.74
N GLY A 502 -30.60 -17.40 13.46
CA GLY A 502 -30.39 -16.48 12.35
C GLY A 502 -29.82 -17.15 11.11
N SER A 503 -30.00 -16.50 9.95
CA SER A 503 -29.48 -16.95 8.65
C SER A 503 -28.57 -15.95 7.95
N GLY A 504 -28.23 -14.83 8.61
CA GLY A 504 -27.34 -13.82 8.04
C GLY A 504 -25.87 -14.22 8.07
N ALA A 505 -25.00 -13.34 7.54
CA ALA A 505 -23.56 -13.53 7.48
C ALA A 505 -22.93 -13.88 8.85
N THR A 506 -23.43 -13.28 9.93
CA THR A 506 -23.00 -13.57 11.30
C THR A 506 -23.22 -15.04 11.67
N ALA A 507 -24.40 -15.60 11.40
CA ALA A 507 -24.71 -17.00 11.70
C ALA A 507 -23.86 -17.95 10.84
N VAL A 508 -23.75 -17.68 9.53
CA VAL A 508 -22.93 -18.45 8.58
C VAL A 508 -21.44 -18.42 8.93
N THR A 509 -20.99 -17.41 9.67
CA THR A 509 -19.61 -17.30 10.17
C THR A 509 -19.40 -18.05 11.48
N ILE A 510 -20.33 -17.92 12.42
CA ILE A 510 -20.24 -18.53 13.75
C ILE A 510 -20.35 -20.05 13.65
N VAL A 511 -21.37 -20.57 12.96
CA VAL A 511 -21.70 -22.01 12.90
C VAL A 511 -20.48 -22.90 12.57
N PRO A 512 -19.75 -22.69 11.46
CA PRO A 512 -18.57 -23.52 11.16
C PRO A 512 -17.46 -23.37 12.21
N SER A 513 -17.27 -22.17 12.75
CA SER A 513 -16.19 -21.88 13.71
C SER A 513 -16.43 -22.49 15.09
N VAL A 514 -17.70 -22.56 15.53
CA VAL A 514 -18.06 -23.19 16.80
C VAL A 514 -18.18 -24.69 16.67
N ALA A 515 -18.57 -25.20 15.49
CA ALA A 515 -18.69 -26.63 15.19
C ALA A 515 -17.41 -27.42 15.52
N GLU A 516 -16.23 -26.78 15.49
CA GLU A 516 -14.97 -27.45 15.87
C GLU A 516 -14.98 -27.95 17.33
N LYS A 517 -15.59 -27.20 18.26
CA LYS A 517 -15.51 -27.43 19.71
C LYS A 517 -16.81 -27.89 20.38
N VAL A 518 -17.96 -27.42 19.89
CA VAL A 518 -19.26 -27.80 20.45
C VAL A 518 -19.53 -29.29 20.22
N LYS A 519 -20.40 -29.87 21.06
CA LYS A 519 -20.94 -31.22 20.83
C LYS A 519 -21.80 -31.24 19.57
N ARG A 520 -22.68 -30.24 19.43
CA ARG A 520 -23.54 -30.03 18.26
C ARG A 520 -23.97 -28.58 18.17
N VAL A 521 -23.99 -28.03 16.95
CA VAL A 521 -24.57 -26.71 16.67
C VAL A 521 -25.78 -26.82 15.74
N THR A 522 -26.90 -26.23 16.14
CA THR A 522 -28.09 -26.09 15.30
C THR A 522 -28.22 -24.66 14.82
N MET A 523 -28.17 -24.44 13.52
CA MET A 523 -28.50 -23.16 12.90
C MET A 523 -30.02 -23.10 12.69
N LEU A 524 -30.71 -22.36 13.55
CA LEU A 524 -32.15 -22.15 13.48
C LEU A 524 -32.46 -20.91 12.65
N GLN A 525 -33.20 -21.07 11.56
CA GLN A 525 -33.53 -19.97 10.66
C GLN A 525 -35.02 -19.93 10.31
N ARG A 526 -35.57 -18.71 10.24
CA ARG A 526 -36.93 -18.48 9.73
C ARG A 526 -36.97 -18.47 8.19
N SER A 527 -35.94 -17.89 7.58
CA SER A 527 -35.87 -17.71 6.13
C SER A 527 -34.45 -18.04 5.65
N PRO A 528 -34.28 -18.99 4.73
CA PRO A 528 -32.96 -19.34 4.19
C PRO A 528 -32.30 -18.16 3.48
N THR A 529 -30.97 -18.11 3.54
CA THR A 529 -30.13 -17.18 2.76
C THR A 529 -29.44 -17.91 1.60
N TYR A 530 -29.04 -17.16 0.57
CA TYR A 530 -28.13 -17.72 -0.43
C TYR A 530 -26.71 -17.83 0.14
N MET A 531 -26.17 -19.04 0.06
CA MET A 531 -24.80 -19.35 0.46
C MET A 531 -23.96 -19.67 -0.77
N PHE A 532 -22.86 -18.93 -0.95
CA PHE A 532 -21.98 -19.08 -2.10
C PHE A 532 -20.60 -19.59 -1.67
N PRO A 533 -20.24 -20.86 -1.95
CA PRO A 533 -18.94 -21.41 -1.61
C PRO A 533 -17.85 -20.81 -2.49
N VAL A 534 -16.79 -20.29 -1.87
CA VAL A 534 -15.63 -19.69 -2.56
C VAL A 534 -14.35 -20.25 -1.97
N ALA A 535 -13.41 -20.66 -2.83
CA ALA A 535 -12.10 -21.12 -2.39
C ALA A 535 -11.29 -19.96 -1.80
N SER A 536 -10.85 -20.12 -0.54
CA SER A 536 -10.07 -19.10 0.17
C SER A 536 -8.69 -18.93 -0.44
N ARG A 537 -8.09 -20.01 -0.97
CA ARG A 537 -6.78 -20.05 -1.64
C ARG A 537 -6.89 -20.67 -3.03
N SER A 538 -6.19 -20.08 -3.99
CA SER A 538 -6.06 -20.62 -5.34
C SER A 538 -4.59 -20.95 -5.62
N ARG A 539 -4.31 -22.15 -6.14
CA ARG A 539 -2.95 -22.58 -6.54
C ARG A 539 -2.40 -21.67 -7.63
N VAL A 540 -3.23 -21.30 -8.61
CA VAL A 540 -2.89 -20.34 -9.67
C VAL A 540 -2.53 -18.98 -9.06
N ARG A 541 -3.34 -18.49 -8.10
CA ARG A 541 -3.06 -17.22 -7.45
C ARG A 541 -1.77 -17.25 -6.64
N SER A 542 -1.52 -18.33 -5.91
CA SER A 542 -0.30 -18.51 -5.11
C SER A 542 0.94 -18.54 -6.01
N PHE A 543 0.86 -19.21 -7.16
CA PHE A 543 1.89 -19.20 -8.18
C PHE A 543 2.11 -17.79 -8.77
N LEU A 544 1.04 -17.08 -9.13
CA LEU A 544 1.14 -15.70 -9.64
C LEU A 544 1.74 -14.73 -8.61
N PHE A 545 1.45 -14.91 -7.31
CA PHE A 545 2.10 -14.17 -6.22
C PHE A 545 3.61 -14.45 -6.13
N ALA A 546 4.05 -15.65 -6.49
CA ALA A 546 5.46 -16.03 -6.47
C ALA A 546 6.25 -15.47 -7.67
N VAL A 547 5.60 -15.33 -8.83
CA VAL A 547 6.28 -15.01 -10.10
C VAL A 547 6.17 -13.53 -10.50
N LEU A 548 5.08 -12.84 -10.16
CA LEU A 548 4.87 -11.44 -10.56
C LEU A 548 5.37 -10.42 -9.52
N PRO A 549 5.83 -9.22 -9.93
CA PRO A 549 6.16 -8.15 -9.00
C PRO A 549 4.95 -7.79 -8.13
N GLY A 550 5.14 -7.71 -6.81
CA GLY A 550 4.03 -7.57 -5.85
C GLY A 550 3.11 -6.37 -6.12
N ALA A 551 3.64 -5.24 -6.58
CA ALA A 551 2.84 -4.06 -6.93
C ALA A 551 1.94 -4.29 -8.16
N LEU A 552 2.44 -5.00 -9.17
CA LEU A 552 1.68 -5.33 -10.37
C LEU A 552 0.59 -6.36 -10.04
N MET A 553 0.94 -7.41 -9.29
CA MET A 553 -0.01 -8.44 -8.85
C MET A 553 -1.14 -7.84 -8.02
N HIS A 554 -0.83 -6.95 -7.08
CA HIS A 554 -1.84 -6.24 -6.31
C HIS A 554 -2.78 -5.43 -7.21
N ARG A 555 -2.23 -4.67 -8.17
CA ARG A 555 -3.05 -3.88 -9.11
C ARG A 555 -3.97 -4.77 -9.95
N ILE A 556 -3.45 -5.87 -10.47
CA ILE A 556 -4.24 -6.85 -11.24
C ILE A 556 -5.36 -7.41 -10.37
N ASN A 557 -5.03 -8.00 -9.21
CA ASN A 557 -6.04 -8.57 -8.32
C ASN A 557 -7.10 -7.57 -7.91
N ARG A 558 -6.70 -6.36 -7.49
CA ARG A 558 -7.65 -5.33 -7.08
C ARG A 558 -8.62 -4.98 -8.20
N VAL A 559 -8.14 -4.76 -9.43
CA VAL A 559 -8.99 -4.46 -10.57
C VAL A 559 -9.88 -5.65 -10.91
N THR A 560 -9.33 -6.87 -10.97
CA THR A 560 -10.08 -8.10 -11.24
C THR A 560 -11.22 -8.30 -10.25
N TRP A 561 -11.00 -8.10 -8.96
CA TRP A 561 -12.02 -8.30 -7.94
C TRP A 561 -13.07 -7.19 -7.89
N ILE A 562 -12.67 -5.94 -8.13
CA ILE A 562 -13.62 -4.84 -8.33
C ILE A 562 -14.54 -5.14 -9.52
N LEU A 563 -13.97 -5.56 -10.65
CA LEU A 563 -14.73 -5.93 -11.84
C LEU A 563 -15.60 -7.17 -11.59
N PHE A 564 -15.08 -8.19 -10.91
CA PHE A 564 -15.84 -9.39 -10.58
C PHE A 564 -17.06 -9.06 -9.70
N ALA A 565 -16.89 -8.26 -8.66
CA ALA A 565 -17.98 -7.83 -7.79
C ALA A 565 -19.05 -7.06 -8.57
N TYR A 566 -18.62 -6.13 -9.44
CA TYR A 566 -19.51 -5.39 -10.32
C TYR A 566 -20.26 -6.31 -11.30
N LEU A 567 -19.56 -7.17 -12.03
CA LEU A 567 -20.16 -8.10 -12.99
C LEU A 567 -21.11 -9.08 -12.30
N LEU A 568 -20.79 -9.54 -11.09
CA LEU A 568 -21.70 -10.38 -10.29
C LEU A 568 -22.99 -9.62 -9.94
N THR A 569 -22.90 -8.34 -9.57
CA THR A 569 -24.11 -7.54 -9.31
C THR A 569 -24.97 -7.36 -10.55
N VAL A 570 -24.36 -7.07 -11.70
CA VAL A 570 -25.05 -6.95 -12.99
C VAL A 570 -25.69 -8.28 -13.38
N TRP A 571 -24.97 -9.39 -13.21
CA TRP A 571 -25.48 -10.71 -13.54
C TRP A 571 -26.67 -11.12 -12.67
N CYS A 572 -26.63 -10.82 -11.37
CA CYS A 572 -27.76 -11.04 -10.45
C CYS A 572 -28.98 -10.19 -10.82
N ALA A 573 -28.77 -8.95 -11.26
CA ALA A 573 -29.85 -8.04 -11.64
C ALA A 573 -30.54 -8.46 -12.95
N HIS A 574 -29.77 -8.82 -13.98
CA HIS A 574 -30.31 -9.12 -15.31
C HIS A 574 -30.71 -10.59 -15.50
N TYR A 575 -30.06 -11.54 -14.80
CA TYR A 575 -30.30 -12.98 -14.95
C TYR A 575 -30.49 -13.71 -13.60
N PRO A 576 -31.39 -13.24 -12.72
CA PRO A 576 -31.54 -13.75 -11.35
C PRO A 576 -31.85 -15.25 -11.29
N ALA A 577 -32.67 -15.76 -12.21
CA ALA A 577 -33.05 -17.18 -12.24
C ALA A 577 -31.87 -18.10 -12.61
N ALA A 578 -31.01 -17.67 -13.54
CA ALA A 578 -29.82 -18.42 -13.93
C ALA A 578 -28.80 -18.45 -12.78
N VAL A 579 -28.59 -17.32 -12.10
CA VAL A 579 -27.72 -17.23 -10.93
C VAL A 579 -28.25 -18.09 -9.78
N ALA A 580 -29.55 -18.05 -9.48
CA ALA A 580 -30.16 -18.90 -8.45
C ALA A 580 -29.97 -20.40 -8.74
N ARG A 581 -30.12 -20.82 -10.01
CA ARG A 581 -29.87 -22.20 -10.44
C ARG A 581 -28.40 -22.60 -10.28
N TYR A 582 -27.48 -21.68 -10.60
CA TYR A 582 -26.05 -21.89 -10.42
C TYR A 582 -25.67 -22.05 -8.94
N ILE A 583 -26.17 -21.17 -8.07
CA ILE A 583 -25.96 -21.26 -6.62
C ILE A 583 -26.53 -22.58 -6.10
N ARG A 584 -27.77 -22.93 -6.45
CA ARG A 584 -28.39 -24.21 -6.08
C ARG A 584 -27.51 -25.40 -6.47
N LYS A 585 -27.02 -25.45 -7.72
CA LYS A 585 -26.15 -26.55 -8.18
C LYS A 585 -24.89 -26.68 -7.31
N ARG A 586 -24.26 -25.55 -6.96
CA ARG A 586 -23.07 -25.53 -6.10
C ARG A 586 -23.37 -25.93 -4.67
N THR A 587 -24.48 -25.46 -4.10
CA THR A 587 -24.92 -25.81 -2.74
C THR A 587 -25.26 -27.29 -2.63
N VAL A 588 -26.06 -27.83 -3.54
CA VAL A 588 -26.42 -29.27 -3.56
C VAL A 588 -25.18 -30.15 -3.68
N ALA A 589 -24.21 -29.77 -4.54
CA ALA A 589 -22.97 -30.52 -4.67
C ALA A 589 -22.08 -30.48 -3.41
N ALA A 590 -22.26 -29.51 -2.53
CA ALA A 590 -21.49 -29.39 -1.28
C ALA A 590 -22.17 -30.11 -0.10
N LEU A 591 -23.48 -30.39 -0.18
CA LEU A 591 -24.23 -31.04 0.89
C LEU A 591 -23.95 -32.56 0.93
N PRO A 592 -24.08 -33.21 2.12
CA PRO A 592 -24.03 -34.66 2.20
C PRO A 592 -25.19 -35.31 1.43
N ALA A 593 -24.98 -36.54 0.97
CA ALA A 593 -26.00 -37.31 0.27
C ALA A 593 -27.27 -37.45 1.14
N GLY A 594 -28.43 -37.15 0.56
CA GLY A 594 -29.73 -37.21 1.25
C GLY A 594 -30.11 -35.96 2.06
N TYR A 595 -29.24 -34.94 2.20
CA TYR A 595 -29.61 -33.70 2.89
C TYR A 595 -30.53 -32.84 2.01
N ALA A 596 -31.72 -32.52 2.50
CA ALA A 596 -32.71 -31.77 1.73
C ALA A 596 -32.27 -30.32 1.50
N TRP A 597 -32.27 -29.89 0.22
CA TRP A 597 -32.01 -28.49 -0.13
C TRP A 597 -33.21 -27.58 0.19
N ASP A 598 -34.43 -28.07 -0.01
CA ASP A 598 -35.69 -27.42 0.38
C ASP A 598 -36.17 -28.12 1.66
N PRO A 599 -36.36 -27.44 2.80
CA PRO A 599 -36.50 -25.99 2.99
C PRO A 599 -35.25 -25.23 3.47
N HIS A 600 -34.09 -25.88 3.57
CA HIS A 600 -32.94 -25.32 4.31
C HIS A 600 -32.08 -24.29 3.53
N PHE A 601 -32.10 -24.33 2.21
CA PHE A 601 -31.21 -23.52 1.37
C PHE A 601 -31.94 -22.90 0.17
N LYS A 602 -33.28 -22.79 0.24
CA LYS A 602 -34.14 -22.18 -0.77
C LYS A 602 -34.69 -20.82 -0.28
N PRO A 603 -34.01 -19.70 -0.58
CA PRO A 603 -34.51 -18.38 -0.25
C PRO A 603 -35.79 -18.03 -1.01
N ARG A 604 -36.60 -17.15 -0.42
CA ARG A 604 -37.83 -16.61 -1.04
C ARG A 604 -37.60 -15.35 -1.88
N TYR A 605 -36.37 -14.86 -1.93
CA TYR A 605 -35.96 -13.64 -2.62
C TYR A 605 -34.95 -13.96 -3.74
N LYS A 606 -34.69 -13.01 -4.65
CA LYS A 606 -33.72 -13.20 -5.75
C LYS A 606 -32.28 -12.99 -5.28
N PRO A 607 -31.27 -13.61 -5.90
CA PRO A 607 -29.87 -13.39 -5.55
C PRO A 607 -29.53 -11.88 -5.48
N TRP A 608 -28.78 -11.48 -4.45
CA TRP A 608 -28.47 -10.10 -4.10
C TRP A 608 -29.63 -9.18 -3.67
N GLU A 609 -30.92 -9.54 -3.71
CA GLU A 609 -31.96 -8.68 -3.06
C GLU A 609 -31.69 -8.53 -1.55
N GLN A 610 -31.06 -9.54 -0.95
CA GLN A 610 -30.36 -9.44 0.32
C GLN A 610 -28.89 -9.83 0.12
N ARG A 611 -28.03 -9.47 1.08
CA ARG A 611 -26.60 -9.80 1.03
C ARG A 611 -26.40 -11.33 0.99
N LEU A 612 -25.89 -11.86 -0.14
CA LEU A 612 -25.36 -13.23 -0.28
C LEU A 612 -24.28 -13.46 0.79
N CYS A 613 -24.34 -14.64 1.40
CA CYS A 613 -23.35 -15.06 2.38
C CYS A 613 -22.25 -15.86 1.68
N VAL A 614 -21.00 -15.41 1.83
CA VAL A 614 -19.85 -16.11 1.26
C VAL A 614 -19.37 -17.18 2.23
N VAL A 615 -19.19 -18.40 1.71
CA VAL A 615 -18.79 -19.57 2.49
C VAL A 615 -17.36 -19.96 2.09
N PRO A 616 -16.33 -19.58 2.86
CA PRO A 616 -14.94 -19.90 2.53
C PRO A 616 -14.72 -21.42 2.60
N ASP A 617 -14.14 -21.98 1.54
CA ASP A 617 -13.79 -23.41 1.43
C ASP A 617 -14.94 -24.39 1.68
N GLY A 618 -16.18 -23.90 1.68
CA GLY A 618 -17.34 -24.70 2.06
C GLY A 618 -17.37 -25.10 3.53
N ASP A 619 -16.78 -24.30 4.43
CA ASP A 619 -16.67 -24.56 5.88
C ASP A 619 -17.97 -25.01 6.55
N ILE A 620 -19.09 -24.29 6.32
CA ILE A 620 -20.40 -24.67 6.88
C ILE A 620 -20.88 -26.02 6.34
N PHE A 621 -20.64 -26.31 5.07
CA PHE A 621 -21.01 -27.59 4.47
C PHE A 621 -20.13 -28.72 5.00
N ALA A 622 -18.85 -28.45 5.30
CA ALA A 622 -17.97 -29.41 5.96
C ALA A 622 -18.46 -29.74 7.37
N ALA A 623 -18.89 -28.74 8.14
CA ALA A 623 -19.48 -28.92 9.46
C ALA A 623 -20.80 -29.74 9.42
N ILE A 624 -21.59 -29.57 8.36
CA ILE A 624 -22.81 -30.38 8.15
C ILE A 624 -22.44 -31.82 7.78
N ARG A 625 -21.44 -32.03 6.91
CA ARG A 625 -20.95 -33.37 6.55
C ARG A 625 -20.34 -34.13 7.71
N SER A 626 -19.75 -33.44 8.69
CA SER A 626 -19.23 -34.07 9.93
C SER A 626 -20.31 -34.33 10.98
N SER A 627 -21.58 -34.05 10.68
CA SER A 627 -22.73 -34.16 11.59
C SER A 627 -22.65 -33.28 12.84
N LYS A 628 -21.64 -32.41 12.95
CA LYS A 628 -21.52 -31.45 14.06
C LYS A 628 -22.45 -30.24 13.90
N ALA A 629 -22.85 -29.91 12.67
CA ALA A 629 -23.79 -28.83 12.38
C ALA A 629 -25.07 -29.34 11.70
N VAL A 630 -26.22 -28.79 12.09
CA VAL A 630 -27.53 -29.05 11.47
C VAL A 630 -28.23 -27.73 11.20
N VAL A 631 -28.88 -27.60 10.04
CA VAL A 631 -29.72 -26.45 9.71
C VAL A 631 -31.19 -26.82 9.89
N VAL A 632 -31.93 -26.04 10.67
CA VAL A 632 -33.36 -26.20 10.90
C VAL A 632 -34.08 -24.95 10.40
N THR A 633 -35.05 -25.12 9.50
CA THR A 633 -35.87 -24.03 8.98
C THR A 633 -37.26 -24.10 9.60
N ASP A 634 -37.54 -23.24 10.57
CA ASP A 634 -38.81 -23.22 11.31
C ASP A 634 -39.01 -21.89 12.07
N THR A 635 -40.15 -21.74 12.74
CA THR A 635 -40.48 -20.64 13.64
C THR A 635 -40.44 -21.06 15.11
N ILE A 636 -40.01 -20.15 15.98
CA ILE A 636 -39.96 -20.36 17.43
C ILE A 636 -41.38 -20.18 17.98
N GLU A 637 -41.88 -21.17 18.72
CA GLU A 637 -43.11 -21.05 19.51
C GLU A 637 -42.78 -20.41 20.87
N THR A 638 -41.88 -21.04 21.63
CA THR A 638 -41.38 -20.53 22.92
C THR A 638 -40.04 -21.15 23.28
N VAL A 639 -39.24 -20.45 24.07
CA VAL A 639 -38.04 -20.96 24.72
C VAL A 639 -38.43 -21.48 26.11
N THR A 640 -37.95 -22.68 26.43
CA THR A 640 -38.12 -23.34 27.73
C THR A 640 -36.81 -23.30 28.51
N ALA A 641 -36.78 -23.82 29.73
CA ALA A 641 -35.60 -23.78 30.61
C ALA A 641 -34.32 -24.35 29.95
N ASP A 642 -34.44 -25.37 29.09
CA ASP A 642 -33.31 -26.14 28.53
C ASP A 642 -33.41 -26.39 27.00
N ALA A 643 -34.41 -25.84 26.32
CA ALA A 643 -34.64 -26.08 24.90
C ALA A 643 -35.47 -24.99 24.22
N ILE A 644 -35.39 -24.93 22.88
CA ILE A 644 -36.29 -24.13 22.03
C ILE A 644 -37.38 -25.05 21.47
N ARG A 645 -38.66 -24.70 21.68
CA ARG A 645 -39.80 -25.37 21.03
C ARG A 645 -40.17 -24.64 19.74
N LEU A 646 -40.26 -25.39 18.67
CA LEU A 646 -40.62 -24.89 17.35
C LEU A 646 -42.11 -25.08 17.07
N SER A 647 -42.67 -24.27 16.17
CA SER A 647 -44.08 -24.36 15.77
C SER A 647 -44.45 -25.68 15.10
N SER A 648 -43.48 -26.43 14.55
CA SER A 648 -43.68 -27.80 14.07
C SER A 648 -43.86 -28.84 15.19
N GLY A 649 -43.66 -28.46 16.45
CA GLY A 649 -43.60 -29.37 17.60
C GLY A 649 -42.20 -29.94 17.87
N GLN A 650 -41.21 -29.67 17.01
CA GLN A 650 -39.83 -30.10 17.24
C GLN A 650 -39.23 -29.36 18.46
N ARG A 651 -38.52 -30.10 19.31
CA ARG A 651 -37.74 -29.57 20.43
C ARG A 651 -36.25 -29.56 20.08
N LEU A 652 -35.60 -28.42 20.26
CA LEU A 652 -34.16 -28.23 20.08
C LEU A 652 -33.48 -28.02 21.43
N PRO A 653 -32.83 -29.05 22.01
CA PRO A 653 -32.03 -28.90 23.23
C PRO A 653 -30.91 -27.87 23.04
N ALA A 654 -30.66 -27.06 24.06
CA ALA A 654 -29.62 -26.05 24.02
C ALA A 654 -29.06 -25.77 25.41
N ASP A 655 -27.73 -25.79 25.53
CA ASP A 655 -27.00 -25.21 26.66
C ASP A 655 -26.65 -23.73 26.39
N VAL A 656 -26.56 -23.37 25.11
CA VAL A 656 -26.20 -22.03 24.65
C VAL A 656 -27.09 -21.58 23.51
N ILE A 657 -27.68 -20.39 23.64
CA ILE A 657 -28.44 -19.74 22.57
C ILE A 657 -27.66 -18.53 22.07
N VAL A 658 -27.37 -18.48 20.77
CA VAL A 658 -26.72 -17.34 20.11
C VAL A 658 -27.75 -16.59 19.28
N THR A 659 -28.01 -15.32 19.62
CA THR A 659 -29.00 -14.47 18.94
C THR A 659 -28.37 -13.70 17.79
N ALA A 660 -28.05 -14.39 16.69
CA ALA A 660 -27.51 -13.77 15.46
C ALA A 660 -28.60 -13.07 14.61
N THR A 661 -29.42 -12.24 15.26
CA THR A 661 -30.68 -11.66 14.72
C THR A 661 -30.50 -10.30 14.03
N GLY A 662 -29.27 -9.82 13.88
CA GLY A 662 -28.94 -8.62 13.12
C GLY A 662 -28.21 -7.56 13.95
N ILE A 663 -28.33 -6.32 13.51
CA ILE A 663 -27.59 -5.16 14.02
C ILE A 663 -28.53 -3.96 14.12
N GLN A 664 -28.34 -3.14 15.15
CA GLN A 664 -29.01 -1.85 15.25
C GLN A 664 -28.19 -0.83 14.47
N LEU A 665 -28.84 -0.12 13.55
CA LEU A 665 -28.19 0.89 12.74
C LEU A 665 -28.26 2.24 13.46
N LEU A 666 -27.18 3.02 13.38
CA LEU A 666 -27.10 4.34 13.98
C LEU A 666 -26.30 5.26 13.07
N PHE A 667 -26.94 6.34 12.63
CA PHE A 667 -26.29 7.35 11.80
C PHE A 667 -25.32 8.19 12.64
N ALA A 668 -24.15 8.50 12.08
CA ALA A 668 -23.12 9.34 12.69
C ALA A 668 -22.74 8.99 14.14
N GLY A 669 -22.91 7.73 14.57
CA GLY A 669 -22.66 7.33 15.96
C GLY A 669 -23.58 8.00 17.00
N GLY A 670 -24.73 8.55 16.57
CA GLY A 670 -25.68 9.23 17.44
C GLY A 670 -25.36 10.70 17.73
N ILE A 671 -24.41 11.29 17.01
CA ILE A 671 -24.05 12.70 17.13
C ILE A 671 -25.24 13.57 16.75
N ARG A 672 -25.58 14.52 17.63
CA ARG A 672 -26.61 15.54 17.37
C ARG A 672 -25.99 16.71 16.62
N PHE A 673 -26.48 16.99 15.41
CA PHE A 673 -26.03 18.11 14.59
C PHE A 673 -26.93 19.33 14.79
N THR A 674 -26.35 20.50 15.02
CA THR A 674 -27.07 21.78 15.14
C THR A 674 -26.38 22.87 14.32
N LEU A 675 -27.14 23.90 13.95
CA LEU A 675 -26.65 25.11 13.29
C LEU A 675 -26.89 26.29 14.22
N ASP A 676 -25.84 27.01 14.61
CA ASP A 676 -25.87 28.18 15.50
C ASP A 676 -26.64 27.95 16.82
N GLY A 677 -26.55 26.75 17.38
CA GLY A 677 -27.27 26.38 18.62
C GLY A 677 -28.79 26.21 18.46
N GLY A 678 -29.29 26.21 17.21
CA GLY A 678 -30.71 26.02 16.90
C GLY A 678 -31.20 24.58 17.08
N ALA A 679 -32.37 24.30 16.49
CA ALA A 679 -32.97 22.97 16.56
C ALA A 679 -32.06 21.89 15.92
N PRO A 680 -32.02 20.66 16.48
CA PRO A 680 -31.26 19.57 15.88
C PRO A 680 -31.70 19.27 14.45
N LEU A 681 -30.73 19.05 13.57
CA LEU A 681 -30.94 18.65 12.18
C LEU A 681 -31.52 17.23 12.15
N ASP A 682 -32.75 17.09 11.64
CA ASP A 682 -33.33 15.77 11.36
C ASP A 682 -32.73 15.21 10.06
N ALA A 683 -31.67 14.40 10.20
CA ALA A 683 -30.97 13.79 9.08
C ALA A 683 -31.91 12.98 8.17
N ALA A 684 -32.96 12.34 8.71
CA ALA A 684 -33.87 11.49 7.95
C ALA A 684 -34.70 12.25 6.91
N ARG A 685 -34.90 13.56 7.10
CA ARG A 685 -35.63 14.42 6.16
C ARG A 685 -34.73 15.04 5.10
N LYS A 686 -33.41 14.94 5.25
CA LYS A 686 -32.41 15.56 4.39
C LYS A 686 -31.95 14.60 3.31
N VAL A 687 -31.47 15.16 2.20
CA VAL A 687 -30.86 14.40 1.11
C VAL A 687 -29.33 14.47 1.14
N VAL A 688 -28.67 13.47 0.56
CA VAL A 688 -27.21 13.39 0.51
C VAL A 688 -26.67 13.90 -0.81
N TRP A 689 -25.78 14.88 -0.77
CA TRP A 689 -25.02 15.36 -1.93
C TRP A 689 -23.81 14.46 -2.18
N ASN A 690 -23.68 13.98 -3.42
CA ASN A 690 -22.60 13.14 -3.94
C ASN A 690 -22.21 11.95 -3.03
N ALA A 691 -23.23 11.37 -2.39
CA ALA A 691 -23.10 10.30 -1.40
C ALA A 691 -22.05 10.58 -0.30
N ALA A 692 -21.91 11.85 0.12
CA ALA A 692 -20.85 12.27 1.04
C ALA A 692 -21.18 13.44 1.96
N MET A 693 -22.06 14.37 1.58
CA MET A 693 -22.46 15.51 2.44
C MET A 693 -23.97 15.55 2.65
N ILE A 694 -24.43 16.10 3.77
CA ILE A 694 -25.86 16.21 4.09
C ILE A 694 -26.35 17.60 3.67
N GLN A 695 -27.54 17.67 3.06
CA GLN A 695 -28.22 18.93 2.77
C GLN A 695 -28.29 19.84 4.01
N ASP A 696 -27.96 21.11 3.83
CA ASP A 696 -27.95 22.18 4.84
C ASP A 696 -26.93 22.02 5.98
N LEU A 697 -26.08 20.99 5.95
CA LEU A 697 -25.03 20.80 6.95
C LEU A 697 -23.66 21.26 6.38
N PRO A 698 -23.06 22.33 6.93
CA PRO A 698 -21.82 22.87 6.38
C PRO A 698 -20.61 21.99 6.70
N ASN A 699 -19.64 21.95 5.79
CA ASN A 699 -18.29 21.38 5.94
C ASN A 699 -18.21 19.97 6.56
N THR A 700 -19.30 19.20 6.52
CA THR A 700 -19.37 17.86 7.11
C THR A 700 -19.47 16.83 6.01
N VAL A 701 -18.44 15.98 5.93
CA VAL A 701 -18.35 14.86 4.98
C VAL A 701 -18.45 13.55 5.76
N PHE A 702 -19.20 12.58 5.26
CA PHE A 702 -19.29 11.25 5.86
C PHE A 702 -18.91 10.15 4.89
N ALA A 703 -18.32 9.09 5.43
CA ALA A 703 -17.92 7.93 4.65
C ALA A 703 -19.06 6.92 4.55
N ILE A 704 -19.54 6.68 3.32
CA ILE A 704 -20.42 5.56 3.00
C ILE A 704 -19.76 4.61 2.00
N GLY A 705 -19.76 3.32 2.36
CA GLY A 705 -19.24 2.25 1.51
C GLY A 705 -20.33 1.56 0.68
N TYR A 706 -19.92 0.56 -0.11
CA TYR A 706 -20.84 -0.25 -0.90
C TYR A 706 -21.44 -1.39 -0.07
N LEU A 707 -22.73 -1.66 -0.27
CA LEU A 707 -23.40 -2.85 0.28
C LEU A 707 -23.62 -3.98 -0.74
N LYS A 708 -23.64 -3.68 -2.05
CA LYS A 708 -23.80 -4.66 -3.15
C LYS A 708 -22.56 -4.81 -4.04
N SER A 709 -22.01 -3.68 -4.52
CA SER A 709 -21.12 -3.62 -5.69
C SER A 709 -19.63 -3.49 -5.37
N GLY A 710 -19.22 -3.65 -4.10
CA GLY A 710 -17.81 -3.59 -3.73
C GLY A 710 -17.55 -3.60 -2.22
N ALA A 711 -16.28 -3.47 -1.85
CA ALA A 711 -15.87 -3.33 -0.46
C ALA A 711 -16.18 -1.94 0.11
N TRP A 712 -16.41 -1.86 1.42
CA TRP A 712 -16.68 -0.60 2.12
C TRP A 712 -15.59 0.46 1.91
N THR A 713 -14.33 0.03 1.91
CA THR A 713 -13.14 0.88 1.81
C THR A 713 -13.03 1.64 0.50
N LEU A 714 -13.60 1.10 -0.58
CA LEU A 714 -13.64 1.76 -1.88
C LEU A 714 -14.47 3.05 -1.83
N GLY A 715 -15.67 2.99 -1.23
CA GLY A 715 -16.55 4.16 -1.08
C GLY A 715 -15.99 5.17 -0.08
N ALA A 716 -15.34 4.69 0.97
CA ALA A 716 -14.62 5.56 1.91
C ALA A 716 -13.46 6.33 1.26
N ASP A 717 -12.73 5.73 0.30
CA ASP A 717 -11.70 6.44 -0.48
C ASP A 717 -12.29 7.51 -1.39
N CYS A 718 -13.46 7.24 -2.00
CA CYS A 718 -14.17 8.26 -2.79
C CYS A 718 -14.56 9.46 -1.92
N ALA A 719 -15.12 9.24 -0.72
CA ALA A 719 -15.50 10.31 0.19
C ALA A 719 -14.29 11.14 0.67
N ALA A 720 -13.17 10.49 1.03
CA ALA A 720 -11.95 11.17 1.45
C ALA A 720 -11.34 12.04 0.33
N ARG A 721 -11.35 11.55 -0.91
CA ARG A 721 -10.88 12.31 -2.08
C ARG A 721 -11.76 13.50 -2.40
N LEU A 722 -13.07 13.33 -2.27
CA LEU A 722 -14.03 14.40 -2.45
C LEU A 722 -13.80 15.51 -1.41
N LEU A 723 -13.59 15.17 -0.14
CA LEU A 723 -13.23 16.14 0.91
C LEU A 723 -11.98 16.96 0.50
N ILE A 724 -10.91 16.33 0.04
CA ILE A 724 -9.69 17.04 -0.38
C ILE A 724 -9.98 18.05 -1.49
N ARG A 725 -10.80 17.66 -2.48
CA ARG A 725 -11.18 18.56 -3.57
C ARG A 725 -12.00 19.72 -3.08
N LEU A 726 -12.98 19.47 -2.20
CA LEU A 726 -13.81 20.53 -1.59
C LEU A 726 -12.94 21.52 -0.80
N MET A 727 -12.00 21.02 0.00
CA MET A 727 -11.09 21.88 0.76
C MET A 727 -10.17 22.72 -0.14
N ARG A 728 -9.67 22.13 -1.25
CA ARG A 728 -8.87 22.88 -2.23
C ARG A 728 -9.70 23.95 -2.93
N GLU A 729 -10.92 23.62 -3.35
CA GLU A 729 -11.82 24.56 -4.00
C GLU A 729 -12.22 25.70 -3.08
N ALA A 730 -12.58 25.38 -1.83
CA ALA A 730 -12.90 26.38 -0.80
C ALA A 730 -11.72 27.35 -0.59
N ARG A 731 -10.49 26.82 -0.47
CA ARG A 731 -9.27 27.66 -0.36
C ARG A 731 -9.04 28.54 -1.58
N THR A 732 -9.25 28.02 -2.79
CA THR A 732 -9.11 28.80 -4.04
C THR A 732 -10.10 29.96 -4.10
N ARG A 733 -11.32 29.74 -3.58
CA ARG A 733 -12.39 30.76 -3.56
C ARG A 733 -12.34 31.68 -2.34
N GLY A 734 -11.43 31.45 -1.39
CA GLY A 734 -11.46 32.15 -0.10
C GLY A 734 -12.64 31.78 0.80
N ALA A 735 -13.42 30.77 0.43
CA ALA A 735 -14.61 30.34 1.17
C ALA A 735 -14.21 29.51 2.40
N ARG A 736 -14.88 29.75 3.53
CA ARG A 736 -14.74 28.95 4.76
C ARG A 736 -15.93 28.06 5.03
N MET A 737 -17.03 28.27 4.33
CA MET A 737 -18.26 27.49 4.49
C MET A 737 -18.71 26.92 3.15
N VAL A 738 -18.84 25.60 3.10
CA VAL A 738 -19.27 24.81 1.95
C VAL A 738 -20.51 24.01 2.37
N THR A 739 -21.66 24.38 1.81
CA THR A 739 -22.96 23.81 2.22
C THR A 739 -23.72 23.28 1.02
N PRO A 740 -24.16 22.00 1.03
CA PRO A 740 -25.07 21.50 0.01
C PRO A 740 -26.45 22.12 0.17
N ARG A 741 -26.90 22.82 -0.86
CA ARG A 741 -28.22 23.45 -0.94
C ARG A 741 -28.99 22.81 -2.08
N LEU A 742 -30.24 22.46 -1.80
CA LEU A 742 -31.18 21.98 -2.79
C LEU A 742 -32.24 23.07 -2.93
N ASP A 743 -32.36 23.64 -4.13
CA ASP A 743 -33.35 24.66 -4.42
C ASP A 743 -34.76 24.11 -4.20
N GLU A 744 -35.70 24.94 -3.74
CA GLU A 744 -37.04 24.49 -3.34
C GLU A 744 -37.80 23.77 -4.47
N ASP A 745 -37.66 24.26 -5.71
CA ASP A 745 -38.28 23.67 -6.90
C ASP A 745 -37.64 22.32 -7.26
N GLY A 746 -36.30 22.25 -7.23
CA GLY A 746 -35.56 21.01 -7.48
C GLY A 746 -35.83 19.94 -6.41
N GLY A 747 -36.10 20.34 -5.17
CA GLY A 747 -36.47 19.44 -4.09
C GLY A 747 -37.88 18.87 -4.17
N ARG A 748 -38.81 19.57 -4.82
CA ARG A 748 -40.19 19.10 -5.06
C ARG A 748 -40.26 18.12 -6.22
N GLU A 749 -39.49 18.34 -7.28
CA GLU A 749 -39.45 17.46 -8.46
C GLU A 749 -38.61 16.18 -8.26
N MET A 750 -37.62 16.23 -7.37
CA MET A 750 -36.69 15.11 -7.20
C MET A 750 -37.31 13.92 -6.45
N ALA A 751 -37.40 12.79 -7.14
CA ALA A 751 -37.83 11.52 -6.55
C ALA A 751 -36.86 11.05 -5.45
N ARG A 752 -37.36 11.03 -4.21
CA ARG A 752 -36.58 10.57 -3.04
C ARG A 752 -36.50 9.06 -2.98
N ARG A 753 -35.34 8.54 -2.57
CA ARG A 753 -35.02 7.13 -2.46
C ARG A 753 -34.31 6.84 -1.14
N PRO A 754 -34.58 5.71 -0.48
CA PRO A 754 -33.83 5.31 0.70
C PRO A 754 -32.34 5.11 0.37
N LEU A 755 -31.45 5.51 1.28
CA LEU A 755 -29.99 5.42 1.10
C LEU A 755 -29.55 4.02 0.67
N TRP A 756 -30.03 2.98 1.34
CA TRP A 756 -29.79 1.58 0.98
C TRP A 756 -31.04 0.88 0.45
N GLY A 757 -31.95 1.60 -0.20
CA GLY A 757 -33.21 1.08 -0.78
C GLY A 757 -33.06 0.00 -1.87
N ILE A 758 -31.83 -0.46 -2.08
CA ILE A 758 -31.44 -1.51 -3.00
C ILE A 758 -31.50 -2.91 -2.33
N LEU A 759 -31.60 -2.98 -1.00
CA LEU A 759 -31.65 -4.23 -0.22
C LEU A 759 -32.95 -4.37 0.56
N THR A 760 -33.51 -5.58 0.59
CA THR A 760 -34.76 -5.94 1.31
C THR A 760 -34.47 -6.71 2.61
N SER A 761 -33.29 -6.51 3.20
CA SER A 761 -32.84 -7.26 4.38
C SER A 761 -33.54 -6.77 5.65
N THR A 762 -33.96 -7.70 6.52
CA THR A 762 -34.73 -7.38 7.74
C THR A 762 -34.00 -6.44 8.71
N TYR A 763 -32.66 -6.52 8.78
CA TYR A 763 -31.87 -5.62 9.63
C TYR A 763 -31.90 -4.15 9.18
N LEU A 764 -32.31 -3.89 7.92
CA LEU A 764 -32.53 -2.55 7.39
C LEU A 764 -33.94 -2.04 7.69
N GLU A 765 -34.88 -2.84 8.19
CA GLU A 765 -36.23 -2.34 8.49
C GLU A 765 -36.19 -1.18 9.48
N GLY A 766 -36.89 -0.08 9.15
CA GLY A 766 -37.04 1.09 10.01
C GLY A 766 -35.86 2.08 10.01
N TYR A 767 -34.75 1.78 9.32
CA TYR A 767 -33.57 2.65 9.29
C TYR A 767 -33.81 4.02 8.65
N GLU A 768 -34.81 4.12 7.77
CA GLU A 768 -35.18 5.33 7.04
C GLU A 768 -35.59 6.47 7.97
N LYS A 769 -35.96 6.15 9.22
CA LYS A 769 -36.27 7.13 10.27
C LYS A 769 -35.03 7.77 10.89
N ALA A 770 -33.84 7.22 10.65
CA ALA A 770 -32.58 7.65 11.28
C ALA A 770 -31.48 8.03 10.28
N PHE A 771 -31.61 7.65 9.01
CA PHE A 771 -30.61 7.88 7.96
C PHE A 771 -31.13 8.84 6.90
N PRO A 772 -30.25 9.66 6.29
CA PRO A 772 -30.64 10.59 5.25
C PRO A 772 -31.10 9.87 3.98
N GLN A 773 -31.92 10.56 3.19
CA GLN A 773 -32.45 10.09 1.92
C GLN A 773 -31.49 10.40 0.76
N THR A 774 -31.77 9.81 -0.39
CA THR A 774 -31.05 10.07 -1.65
C THR A 774 -32.04 10.47 -2.74
N GLY A 775 -31.54 10.97 -3.86
CA GLY A 775 -32.34 11.47 -4.96
C GLY A 775 -31.78 11.03 -6.33
N THR A 776 -31.90 11.93 -7.30
CA THR A 776 -31.41 11.74 -8.68
C THR A 776 -30.22 12.65 -8.98
N GLY A 777 -29.51 12.41 -10.09
CA GLY A 777 -28.36 13.22 -10.48
C GLY A 777 -27.24 13.22 -9.44
N ILE A 778 -26.75 14.40 -9.04
CA ILE A 778 -25.70 14.56 -8.02
C ILE A 778 -26.13 14.15 -6.61
N TRP A 779 -27.43 14.00 -6.36
CA TRP A 779 -28.00 13.56 -5.09
C TRP A 779 -28.20 12.04 -5.01
N CYS A 780 -27.74 11.30 -6.02
CA CYS A 780 -27.85 9.85 -6.05
C CYS A 780 -26.90 9.17 -5.06
N ASN A 781 -27.21 7.93 -4.69
CA ASN A 781 -26.29 7.11 -3.91
C ASN A 781 -25.16 6.53 -4.79
N ARG A 782 -24.12 6.00 -4.14
CA ARG A 782 -23.07 5.18 -4.74
C ARG A 782 -23.65 3.98 -5.48
N GLU A 783 -23.38 3.89 -6.77
CA GLU A 783 -23.85 2.79 -7.63
C GLU A 783 -22.73 1.77 -7.86
N ASN A 784 -21.62 2.24 -8.42
CA ASN A 784 -20.47 1.41 -8.76
C ASN A 784 -19.18 2.19 -8.59
N TYR A 785 -18.13 1.48 -8.18
CA TYR A 785 -16.85 2.09 -7.84
C TYR A 785 -16.20 2.87 -8.98
N ILE A 786 -16.34 2.43 -10.23
CA ILE A 786 -15.70 3.09 -11.37
C ILE A 786 -16.31 4.48 -11.59
N LYS A 787 -17.65 4.56 -11.66
CA LYS A 787 -18.40 5.82 -11.79
C LYS A 787 -18.15 6.73 -10.60
N ASP A 788 -18.20 6.20 -9.38
CA ASP A 788 -18.06 7.00 -8.17
C ASP A 788 -16.63 7.51 -7.96
N MET A 789 -15.61 6.71 -8.32
CA MET A 789 -14.21 7.15 -8.27
C MET A 789 -13.94 8.21 -9.34
N TYR A 790 -14.55 8.09 -10.52
CA TYR A 790 -14.49 9.14 -11.53
C TYR A 790 -15.15 10.42 -11.02
N ALA A 791 -16.37 10.34 -10.47
CA ALA A 791 -17.07 11.47 -9.88
C ALA A 791 -16.28 12.11 -8.73
N ALA A 792 -15.70 11.31 -7.84
CA ALA A 792 -14.89 11.81 -6.73
C ALA A 792 -13.63 12.54 -7.21
N ARG A 793 -12.99 12.12 -8.32
CA ARG A 793 -11.74 12.73 -8.81
C ARG A 793 -11.92 13.89 -9.77
N TRP A 794 -12.90 13.78 -10.67
CA TRP A 794 -13.11 14.71 -11.78
C TRP A 794 -14.56 15.15 -11.97
N GLY A 795 -15.50 14.55 -11.22
CA GLY A 795 -16.90 14.94 -11.27
C GLY A 795 -17.14 16.34 -10.73
N ASP A 796 -18.33 16.86 -11.00
CA ASP A 796 -18.75 18.18 -10.58
C ASP A 796 -18.77 18.32 -9.05
N ILE A 797 -18.28 19.48 -8.59
CA ILE A 797 -18.20 19.91 -7.18
C ILE A 797 -18.73 21.35 -7.01
N GLN A 798 -19.50 21.85 -7.97
CA GLN A 798 -20.06 23.20 -7.95
C GLN A 798 -21.58 23.18 -7.91
N THR A 799 -22.24 22.33 -8.70
CA THR A 799 -23.71 22.28 -8.70
C THR A 799 -24.23 21.79 -7.35
N GLY A 800 -25.21 22.52 -6.81
CA GLY A 800 -25.83 22.23 -5.52
C GLY A 800 -24.96 22.53 -4.29
N LEU A 801 -23.81 23.21 -4.45
CA LEU A 801 -22.97 23.68 -3.35
C LEU A 801 -22.95 25.21 -3.28
N CYS A 802 -23.20 25.75 -2.09
CA CYS A 802 -22.97 27.16 -1.75
C CYS A 802 -21.60 27.32 -1.09
N PHE A 803 -20.80 28.26 -1.59
CA PHE A 803 -19.49 28.63 -1.03
C PHE A 803 -19.60 30.04 -0.43
N GLU A 804 -19.34 30.18 0.86
CA GLU A 804 -19.43 31.44 1.59
C GLU A 804 -18.10 31.74 2.31
N GLU A 805 -17.72 33.03 2.35
CA GLU A 805 -16.49 33.55 2.98
C GLU A 805 -16.48 33.47 4.50
#